data_AF-A0A505I576-F1
#
_entry.id   AF-A0A505I576-F1
#
_cell.length_a   1.000
_cell.length_b   1.000
_cell.length_c   1.000
_cell.angle_alpha   90.00
_cell.angle_beta   90.00
_cell.angle_gamma   90.00
#
_symmetry.space_group_name_H-M   'P 1'
#
loop_
_entity.id
_entity.type
_entity.pdbx_description
1 polymer ?
#
loop_
_entity_poly.entity_id
_entity_poly.type
_entity_poly.pdbx_seq_one_letter_code
_entity_poly.pdbx_strand_id
1 'polypeptide(L)'
;MIPLTKYSLLLAALSPLAIADGQYRSRPDLSPPKLNITIPAPDANSTEYVFLAPYSDDIQQSGAYIYRKNGDLIWSGIGYYAGFVANFHTTTYQGQTVLQGFQGTMDTSHGEGFGQQVILNQNYEHVVTAKAGNHRIPSIHEFNVIDGKTALVEFYLPTVANLSAYGGNSSQKWIGDGLFQEFDIETGELVFEWNALDHVDPADSLVSLGSSTSDSGLSSSSTWDFIHLNSVDKDKDGNYLLSSRHFSTIFKINGTDGSIIWELGGKHSTFNHNFTFGYQHHARWHYQSPTKEIISFFDNSGNGEVTVNNVSRALIVELDHTDDTATVLRKATAPYGIQAASQGNAQLLANDNIFVNWGQAGAVTEYDANNKIIYHAFIEEAESYRGFLANWTGTPTEVPAIAAYADASQTVRLYVSWNGDTETKGWRFYQSEKGNTTSLGVVPRKSFETTLYLKNERGSSDVSIARAAHNQGQTHFADYLKHYLGNTGRDAHVSVDEMLSAMPQFRTEVHELAKFKAKLAYESLMMTRPDEAPVVPFTSFWHEYVATPDQSWDWFLTVGRFVYSVTGVVKMDNETGGVTVHYAVHVFTYCDWDGGRDLRIGQFRFDEGRLAGLQVTGLAREFKIRGSSQSRLIEGYTPVQGF
;
A
#
# COMPACT_ATOMS: atom_id res chain seq x y z
N MET A 1 -49.92 36.62 -1.39
CA MET A 1 -49.36 37.21 -0.15
C MET A 1 -48.06 36.49 0.16
N ILE A 2 -46.98 37.26 0.27
CA ILE A 2 -45.60 36.84 0.59
C ILE A 2 -45.44 36.72 2.15
N PRO A 3 -44.28 36.38 2.75
CA PRO A 3 -43.85 35.04 3.21
C PRO A 3 -43.41 35.01 4.70
N LEU A 4 -42.94 33.84 5.19
CA LEU A 4 -41.88 33.74 6.21
C LEU A 4 -41.07 32.47 5.92
N THR A 5 -39.95 32.56 5.17
CA THR A 5 -38.55 32.72 5.63
C THR A 5 -37.85 31.46 6.14
N LYS A 6 -36.88 31.02 5.33
CA LYS A 6 -35.49 30.64 5.66
C LYS A 6 -35.28 29.49 6.64
N TYR A 7 -34.95 28.32 6.09
CA TYR A 7 -33.70 27.62 6.40
C TYR A 7 -33.18 26.94 5.14
N SER A 8 -32.29 27.65 4.43
CA SER A 8 -31.34 27.04 3.51
C SER A 8 -30.25 26.43 4.38
N LEU A 9 -30.29 25.11 4.59
CA LEU A 9 -29.14 24.37 5.07
C LEU A 9 -28.35 23.91 3.84
N LEU A 10 -27.22 24.58 3.62
CA LEU A 10 -26.16 24.13 2.74
C LEU A 10 -25.85 22.66 3.07
N LEU A 11 -26.20 21.73 2.17
CA LEU A 11 -25.32 20.59 1.94
C LEU A 11 -24.12 21.15 1.18
N ALA A 12 -23.12 21.62 1.93
CA ALA A 12 -21.79 21.71 1.38
C ALA A 12 -21.39 20.29 0.99
N ALA A 13 -21.11 20.11 -0.29
CA ALA A 13 -20.56 18.89 -0.84
C ALA A 13 -19.41 18.39 0.05
N LEU A 14 -19.57 17.21 0.63
CA LEU A 14 -18.43 16.38 0.99
C LEU A 14 -17.87 15.85 -0.33
N SER A 15 -17.23 16.73 -1.08
CA SER A 15 -16.19 16.30 -1.99
C SER A 15 -15.13 15.64 -1.09
N PRO A 16 -14.66 14.42 -1.39
CA PRO A 16 -13.44 13.96 -0.77
C PRO A 16 -12.39 15.00 -1.10
N LEU A 17 -11.99 15.79 -0.10
CA LEU A 17 -10.73 16.52 -0.19
C LEU A 17 -9.71 15.42 -0.45
N ALA A 18 -9.08 15.43 -1.62
CA ALA A 18 -7.82 14.72 -1.78
C ALA A 18 -6.88 15.33 -0.74
N ILE A 19 -6.76 14.68 0.41
CA ILE A 19 -5.85 15.13 1.46
C ILE A 19 -4.49 14.63 1.03
N ALA A 20 -3.73 15.49 0.37
CA ALA A 20 -2.28 15.33 0.21
C ALA A 20 -1.66 14.82 1.52
N ASP A 21 -1.09 13.61 1.53
CA ASP A 21 -0.35 13.10 2.71
C ASP A 21 1.00 13.85 2.89
N GLY A 22 1.39 14.62 1.86
CA GLY A 22 2.60 15.41 1.82
C GLY A 22 3.87 14.58 1.59
N GLN A 23 3.74 13.35 1.10
CA GLN A 23 4.85 12.44 0.81
C GLN A 23 5.87 13.09 -0.13
N TYR A 24 5.40 13.81 -1.16
CA TYR A 24 6.25 14.56 -2.08
C TYR A 24 5.96 16.05 -1.99
N ARG A 25 7.00 16.86 -1.78
CA ARG A 25 6.89 18.31 -1.64
C ARG A 25 6.70 19.02 -2.99
N SER A 26 7.31 18.51 -4.04
CA SER A 26 7.21 19.00 -5.41
C SER A 26 5.92 18.58 -6.11
N ARG A 27 5.32 17.45 -5.68
CA ARG A 27 4.03 16.93 -6.14
C ARG A 27 3.13 16.55 -4.95
N PRO A 28 2.68 17.54 -4.15
CA PRO A 28 1.86 17.26 -2.97
C PRO A 28 0.50 16.68 -3.33
N ASP A 29 0.07 16.81 -4.58
CA ASP A 29 -1.13 16.18 -5.14
C ASP A 29 -1.04 14.65 -5.27
N LEU A 30 0.15 14.05 -5.16
CA LEU A 30 0.35 12.60 -5.29
C LEU A 30 0.41 11.92 -3.92
N SER A 31 -0.45 10.92 -3.74
CA SER A 31 -0.49 10.01 -2.58
C SER A 31 -0.52 8.55 -3.06
N PRO A 32 0.55 8.06 -3.71
CA PRO A 32 0.61 6.68 -4.19
C PRO A 32 0.57 5.68 -3.02
N PRO A 33 -0.12 4.53 -3.17
CA PRO A 33 -0.06 3.45 -2.20
C PRO A 33 1.38 2.96 -1.96
N LYS A 34 1.70 2.62 -0.71
CA LYS A 34 3.03 2.16 -0.33
C LYS A 34 3.14 0.65 -0.46
N LEU A 35 4.36 0.19 -0.77
CA LEU A 35 4.70 -1.23 -0.80
C LEU A 35 5.45 -1.59 0.48
N ASN A 36 4.84 -2.43 1.32
CA ASN A 36 5.51 -3.02 2.47
C ASN A 36 6.37 -4.21 2.02
N ILE A 37 7.63 -3.91 1.70
CA ILE A 37 8.60 -4.88 1.18
C ILE A 37 9.20 -5.67 2.34
N THR A 38 8.86 -6.96 2.40
CA THR A 38 9.34 -7.87 3.46
C THR A 38 10.51 -8.74 2.98
N ILE A 39 10.66 -8.92 1.66
CA ILE A 39 11.86 -9.52 1.05
C ILE A 39 12.35 -8.56 -0.04
N PRO A 40 13.49 -7.87 0.18
CA PRO A 40 14.01 -6.89 -0.78
C PRO A 40 14.61 -7.58 -2.01
N ALA A 41 14.34 -7.01 -3.19
CA ALA A 41 14.92 -7.48 -4.44
C ALA A 41 16.45 -7.25 -4.46
N PRO A 42 17.25 -8.23 -4.93
CA PRO A 42 18.70 -8.06 -5.07
C PRO A 42 19.08 -6.97 -6.08
N ASP A 43 18.22 -6.69 -7.04
CA ASP A 43 18.41 -5.76 -8.15
C ASP A 43 17.47 -4.54 -8.07
N ALA A 44 17.13 -4.08 -6.85
CA ALA A 44 16.02 -3.15 -6.64
C ALA A 44 16.09 -1.79 -7.36
N ASN A 45 17.24 -1.43 -7.95
CA ASN A 45 17.44 -0.21 -8.75
C ASN A 45 17.64 -0.49 -10.26
N SER A 46 17.28 -1.67 -10.76
CA SER A 46 17.38 -2.04 -12.17
C SER A 46 16.40 -1.23 -13.05
N THR A 47 16.38 -1.53 -14.35
CA THR A 47 15.43 -0.94 -15.32
C THR A 47 14.12 -1.72 -15.41
N GLU A 48 14.00 -2.81 -14.65
CA GLU A 48 12.77 -3.57 -14.51
C GLU A 48 11.93 -2.97 -13.38
N TYR A 49 10.67 -2.70 -13.67
CA TYR A 49 9.74 -2.00 -12.80
C TYR A 49 8.53 -2.88 -12.47
N VAL A 50 7.89 -2.58 -11.33
CA VAL A 50 6.65 -3.20 -10.87
C VAL A 50 5.47 -2.35 -11.34
N PHE A 51 4.58 -2.96 -12.12
CA PHE A 51 3.35 -2.36 -12.62
C PHE A 51 2.18 -2.86 -11.79
N LEU A 52 1.48 -1.94 -11.14
CA LEU A 52 0.33 -2.24 -10.29
C LEU A 52 -0.79 -1.24 -10.56
N ALA A 53 -2.03 -1.68 -10.36
CA ALA A 53 -3.20 -0.82 -10.33
C ALA A 53 -3.94 -1.00 -8.99
N PRO A 54 -3.33 -0.58 -7.86
CA PRO A 54 -3.92 -0.69 -6.55
C PRO A 54 -5.27 0.03 -6.46
N TYR A 55 -6.23 -0.63 -5.82
CA TYR A 55 -7.53 -0.07 -5.49
C TYR A 55 -8.04 -0.61 -4.14
N SER A 56 -8.81 0.23 -3.45
CA SER A 56 -9.50 -0.08 -2.19
C SER A 56 -10.33 1.16 -1.80
N ASP A 57 -11.34 0.97 -0.96
CA ASP A 57 -12.08 2.07 -0.35
C ASP A 57 -11.24 2.82 0.71
N ASP A 58 -10.15 2.21 1.19
CA ASP A 58 -9.29 2.75 2.26
C ASP A 58 -8.11 3.59 1.73
N ILE A 59 -7.74 3.46 0.45
CA ILE A 59 -6.64 4.24 -0.13
C ILE A 59 -7.13 5.54 -0.78
N GLN A 60 -6.32 6.59 -0.66
CA GLN A 60 -6.68 7.91 -1.16
C GLN A 60 -6.71 8.01 -2.69
N GLN A 61 -5.78 7.32 -3.35
CA GLN A 61 -5.60 7.38 -4.79
C GLN A 61 -5.47 5.96 -5.34
N SER A 62 -6.60 5.41 -5.77
CA SER A 62 -6.61 4.21 -6.61
C SER A 62 -6.19 4.59 -8.03
N GLY A 63 -5.42 3.74 -8.71
CA GLY A 63 -4.97 4.02 -10.07
C GLY A 63 -3.78 3.18 -10.50
N ALA A 64 -3.28 3.42 -11.73
CA ALA A 64 -2.08 2.78 -12.25
C ALA A 64 -0.80 3.43 -11.70
N TYR A 65 0.15 2.60 -11.29
CA TYR A 65 1.44 3.05 -10.77
C TYR A 65 2.58 2.18 -11.29
N ILE A 66 3.72 2.83 -11.53
CA ILE A 66 5.00 2.17 -11.81
C ILE A 66 5.91 2.41 -10.62
N TYR A 67 6.41 1.33 -10.02
CA TYR A 67 7.35 1.37 -8.91
C TYR A 67 8.68 0.73 -9.29
N ARG A 68 9.75 1.15 -8.65
CA ARG A 68 10.95 0.31 -8.50
C ARG A 68 10.67 -0.82 -7.50
N LYS A 69 11.43 -1.91 -7.58
CA LYS A 69 11.30 -3.02 -6.60
C LYS A 69 11.68 -2.61 -5.16
N ASN A 70 12.30 -1.44 -4.94
CA ASN A 70 12.49 -0.87 -3.60
C ASN A 70 11.30 -0.02 -3.10
N GLY A 71 10.20 0.06 -3.86
CA GLY A 71 9.00 0.82 -3.50
C GLY A 71 9.04 2.30 -3.89
N ASP A 72 10.14 2.77 -4.50
CA ASP A 72 10.22 4.14 -5.00
C ASP A 72 9.30 4.34 -6.22
N LEU A 73 8.50 5.41 -6.18
CA LEU A 73 7.60 5.76 -7.27
C LEU A 73 8.41 6.13 -8.52
N ILE A 74 7.98 5.64 -9.68
CA ILE A 74 8.44 6.13 -10.99
C ILE A 74 7.35 6.96 -11.63
N TRP A 75 6.13 6.43 -11.67
CA TRP A 75 5.00 7.08 -12.31
C TRP A 75 3.71 6.85 -11.54
N SER A 76 2.94 7.92 -11.38
CA SER A 76 1.54 7.90 -10.99
C SER A 76 0.67 8.21 -12.21
N GLY A 77 -0.26 7.30 -12.51
CA GLY A 77 -1.24 7.40 -13.59
C GLY A 77 -2.52 8.14 -13.21
N ILE A 78 -2.56 8.80 -12.05
CA ILE A 78 -3.70 9.63 -11.65
C ILE A 78 -3.90 10.74 -12.68
N GLY A 79 -5.10 10.81 -13.24
CA GLY A 79 -5.47 11.76 -14.30
C GLY A 79 -5.14 11.27 -15.73
N TYR A 80 -4.46 10.13 -15.88
CA TYR A 80 -4.17 9.52 -17.20
C TYR A 80 -5.18 8.43 -17.56
N TYR A 81 -5.58 7.62 -16.56
CA TYR A 81 -6.71 6.70 -16.66
C TYR A 81 -7.88 7.19 -15.81
N ALA A 82 -9.11 6.91 -16.26
CA ALA A 82 -10.33 7.35 -15.58
C ALA A 82 -11.00 6.22 -14.78
N GLY A 83 -11.38 6.50 -13.53
CA GLY A 83 -12.12 5.55 -12.70
C GLY A 83 -11.26 4.39 -12.20
N PHE A 84 -11.86 3.20 -12.13
CA PHE A 84 -11.17 1.97 -11.76
C PHE A 84 -10.20 1.54 -12.87
N VAL A 85 -9.00 1.12 -12.49
CA VAL A 85 -7.95 0.69 -13.42
C VAL A 85 -7.56 -0.75 -13.13
N ALA A 86 -7.46 -1.57 -14.18
CA ALA A 86 -7.00 -2.96 -14.09
C ALA A 86 -6.09 -3.30 -15.29
N ASN A 87 -5.43 -4.46 -15.24
CA ASN A 87 -4.57 -4.96 -16.33
C ASN A 87 -3.49 -3.96 -16.78
N PHE A 88 -2.95 -3.18 -15.84
CA PHE A 88 -1.95 -2.18 -16.13
C PHE A 88 -0.56 -2.82 -16.31
N HIS A 89 -0.04 -2.81 -17.54
CA HIS A 89 1.33 -3.24 -17.86
C HIS A 89 1.80 -2.74 -19.22
N THR A 90 3.03 -3.08 -19.60
CA THR A 90 3.57 -2.78 -20.93
C THR A 90 3.12 -3.79 -21.96
N THR A 91 2.94 -3.36 -23.21
CA THR A 91 2.79 -4.23 -24.37
C THR A 91 3.52 -3.64 -25.58
N THR A 92 3.47 -4.33 -26.72
CA THR A 92 3.93 -3.78 -28.01
C THR A 92 2.72 -3.42 -28.85
N TYR A 93 2.69 -2.21 -29.42
CA TYR A 93 1.67 -1.77 -30.37
C TYR A 93 2.35 -1.02 -31.51
N GLN A 94 2.08 -1.41 -32.76
CA GLN A 94 2.73 -0.84 -33.96
C GLN A 94 4.27 -0.75 -33.86
N GLY A 95 4.90 -1.77 -33.25
CA GLY A 95 6.36 -1.84 -33.08
C GLY A 95 6.93 -0.94 -31.97
N GLN A 96 6.09 -0.25 -31.20
CA GLN A 96 6.50 0.56 -30.06
C GLN A 96 6.11 -0.12 -28.74
N THR A 97 6.98 -0.02 -27.73
CA THR A 97 6.61 -0.39 -26.35
C THR A 97 5.69 0.68 -25.79
N VAL A 98 4.50 0.28 -25.35
CA VAL A 98 3.44 1.16 -24.86
C VAL A 98 2.93 0.64 -23.51
N LEU A 99 2.23 1.49 -22.76
CA LEU A 99 1.44 1.07 -21.61
C LEU A 99 0.03 0.72 -22.06
N GLN A 100 -0.55 -0.29 -21.44
CA GLN A 100 -1.95 -0.63 -21.56
C GLN A 100 -2.63 -0.68 -20.20
N GLY A 101 -3.94 -0.49 -20.17
CA GLY A 101 -4.77 -0.70 -18.99
C GLY A 101 -6.27 -0.64 -19.34
N PHE A 102 -7.08 -1.36 -18.55
CA PHE A 102 -8.51 -1.15 -18.52
C PHE A 102 -8.82 0.11 -17.71
N GLN A 103 -9.81 0.89 -18.14
CA GLN A 103 -10.40 1.96 -17.35
C GLN A 103 -11.94 1.84 -17.35
N GLY A 104 -12.59 2.04 -16.20
CA GLY A 104 -14.04 1.97 -16.11
C GLY A 104 -14.59 1.77 -14.70
N THR A 105 -15.56 0.86 -14.57
CA THR A 105 -16.19 0.48 -13.31
C THR A 105 -16.22 -1.04 -13.15
N MET A 106 -16.27 -1.51 -11.91
CA MET A 106 -16.40 -2.92 -11.56
C MET A 106 -17.73 -3.18 -10.87
N ASP A 107 -18.48 -4.19 -11.32
CA ASP A 107 -19.55 -4.81 -10.54
C ASP A 107 -18.91 -5.74 -9.52
N THR A 108 -18.92 -5.31 -8.25
CA THR A 108 -18.34 -6.07 -7.14
C THR A 108 -19.10 -7.36 -6.81
N SER A 109 -20.32 -7.54 -7.34
CA SER A 109 -21.14 -8.74 -7.08
C SER A 109 -20.66 -9.94 -7.88
N HIS A 110 -20.40 -9.75 -9.18
CA HIS A 110 -19.92 -10.80 -10.08
C HIS A 110 -18.40 -10.71 -10.33
N GLY A 111 -17.78 -9.56 -10.05
CA GLY A 111 -16.39 -9.29 -10.43
C GLY A 111 -16.24 -8.92 -11.90
N GLU A 112 -17.30 -8.41 -12.54
CA GLU A 112 -17.32 -8.03 -13.95
C GLU A 112 -17.03 -6.55 -14.18
N GLY A 113 -16.59 -6.23 -15.38
CA GLY A 113 -16.19 -4.89 -15.78
C GLY A 113 -17.13 -4.21 -16.77
N PHE A 114 -17.19 -2.88 -16.69
CA PHE A 114 -17.78 -2.05 -17.75
C PHE A 114 -16.87 -0.87 -18.04
N GLY A 115 -16.22 -0.88 -19.20
CA GLY A 115 -15.25 0.16 -19.53
C GLY A 115 -14.59 0.00 -20.89
N GLN A 116 -13.33 0.41 -20.96
CA GLN A 116 -12.55 0.43 -22.19
C GLN A 116 -11.08 0.15 -21.92
N GLN A 117 -10.42 -0.53 -22.87
CA GLN A 117 -8.99 -0.74 -22.86
C GLN A 117 -8.29 0.44 -23.54
N VAL A 118 -7.31 1.02 -22.84
CA VAL A 118 -6.60 2.24 -23.24
C VAL A 118 -5.10 1.97 -23.34
N ILE A 119 -4.47 2.55 -24.37
CA ILE A 119 -3.02 2.49 -24.60
C ILE A 119 -2.40 3.88 -24.50
N LEU A 120 -1.28 4.00 -23.78
CA LEU A 120 -0.46 5.21 -23.67
C LEU A 120 0.96 4.99 -24.22
N ASN A 121 1.55 6.01 -24.86
CA ASN A 121 2.94 5.94 -25.35
C ASN A 121 3.98 6.22 -24.23
N GLN A 122 5.27 6.25 -24.57
CA GLN A 122 6.36 6.58 -23.62
C GLN A 122 6.29 8.02 -23.06
N ASN A 123 5.55 8.92 -23.72
CA ASN A 123 5.27 10.27 -23.25
C ASN A 123 4.03 10.35 -22.34
N TYR A 124 3.38 9.20 -22.06
CA TYR A 124 2.12 9.07 -21.32
C TYR A 124 0.93 9.72 -22.02
N GLU A 125 1.00 9.91 -23.34
CA GLU A 125 -0.09 10.42 -24.14
C GLU A 125 -0.97 9.26 -24.63
N HIS A 126 -2.28 9.52 -24.71
CA HIS A 126 -3.24 8.58 -25.26
C HIS A 126 -2.92 8.27 -26.73
N VAL A 127 -2.79 6.97 -27.04
CA VAL A 127 -2.53 6.47 -28.40
C VAL A 127 -3.81 5.96 -29.03
N VAL A 128 -4.49 5.04 -28.35
CA VAL A 128 -5.70 4.40 -28.86
C VAL A 128 -6.53 3.86 -27.69
N THR A 129 -7.85 3.89 -27.90
CA THR A 129 -8.80 3.14 -27.09
C THR A 129 -9.34 2.01 -27.95
N ALA A 130 -9.22 0.77 -27.48
CA ALA A 130 -9.70 -0.41 -28.19
C ALA A 130 -11.22 -0.31 -28.41
N LYS A 131 -11.68 -0.66 -29.61
CA LYS A 131 -13.09 -0.62 -29.99
C LYS A 131 -13.58 -2.02 -30.30
N ALA A 132 -14.35 -2.57 -29.38
CA ALA A 132 -14.98 -3.86 -29.57
C ALA A 132 -15.98 -3.86 -30.75
N GLY A 133 -16.09 -5.01 -31.41
CA GLY A 133 -17.10 -5.24 -32.45
C GLY A 133 -18.50 -5.41 -31.86
N ASN A 134 -19.52 -5.47 -32.72
CA ASN A 134 -20.89 -5.87 -32.37
C ASN A 134 -21.55 -5.10 -31.21
N HIS A 135 -21.14 -3.84 -30.98
CA HIS A 135 -21.63 -3.00 -29.86
C HIS A 135 -21.44 -3.63 -28.47
N ARG A 136 -20.41 -4.47 -28.30
CA ARG A 136 -20.08 -5.05 -26.99
C ARG A 136 -19.41 -4.01 -26.09
N ILE A 137 -19.66 -4.12 -24.78
CA ILE A 137 -18.99 -3.31 -23.76
C ILE A 137 -17.88 -4.18 -23.14
N PRO A 138 -16.60 -3.83 -23.34
CA PRO A 138 -15.50 -4.59 -22.76
C PRO A 138 -15.59 -4.77 -21.24
N SER A 139 -15.22 -5.96 -20.78
CA SER A 139 -15.06 -6.27 -19.35
C SER A 139 -13.62 -5.99 -18.89
N ILE A 140 -13.36 -6.26 -17.60
CA ILE A 140 -12.14 -5.86 -16.88
C ILE A 140 -10.97 -6.84 -17.00
N HIS A 141 -11.22 -8.12 -17.27
CA HIS A 141 -10.33 -9.25 -17.00
C HIS A 141 -9.18 -9.37 -17.98
N GLU A 142 -9.38 -9.14 -19.29
CA GLU A 142 -8.40 -9.38 -20.33
C GLU A 142 -8.20 -8.19 -21.27
N PHE A 143 -6.94 -7.92 -21.54
CA PHE A 143 -6.51 -7.10 -22.66
C PHE A 143 -5.16 -7.61 -23.12
N ASN A 144 -5.17 -8.52 -24.10
CA ASN A 144 -3.93 -9.12 -24.60
C ASN A 144 -3.71 -8.70 -26.05
N VAL A 145 -2.69 -7.88 -26.30
CA VAL A 145 -2.35 -7.40 -27.64
C VAL A 145 -1.53 -8.44 -28.38
N ILE A 146 -2.03 -8.87 -29.54
CA ILE A 146 -1.39 -9.88 -30.39
C ILE A 146 -0.71 -9.19 -31.58
N ASP A 147 0.57 -9.53 -31.78
CA ASP A 147 1.42 -9.03 -32.87
C ASP A 147 1.46 -7.50 -33.02
N GLY A 148 1.12 -6.78 -31.94
CA GLY A 148 1.03 -5.33 -31.93
C GLY A 148 -0.06 -4.73 -32.82
N LYS A 149 -1.08 -5.51 -33.17
CA LYS A 149 -2.14 -5.12 -34.10
C LYS A 149 -3.56 -5.45 -33.61
N THR A 150 -3.82 -6.69 -33.21
CA THR A 150 -5.13 -7.12 -32.72
C THR A 150 -5.13 -7.22 -31.19
N ALA A 151 -6.30 -7.23 -30.58
CA ALA A 151 -6.46 -7.44 -29.16
C ALA A 151 -7.46 -8.56 -28.88
N LEU A 152 -7.14 -9.37 -27.88
CA LEU A 152 -8.08 -10.28 -27.22
C LEU A 152 -8.67 -9.57 -26.01
N VAL A 153 -9.99 -9.54 -25.96
CA VAL A 153 -10.78 -8.92 -24.88
C VAL A 153 -11.97 -9.81 -24.60
N GLU A 154 -12.32 -9.97 -23.33
CA GLU A 154 -13.52 -10.66 -22.87
C GLU A 154 -14.67 -9.69 -22.59
N PHE A 155 -15.87 -10.25 -22.62
CA PHE A 155 -17.12 -9.52 -22.50
C PHE A 155 -18.14 -10.36 -21.75
N TYR A 156 -19.08 -9.66 -21.12
CA TYR A 156 -20.18 -10.27 -20.41
C TYR A 156 -21.51 -9.78 -20.99
N LEU A 157 -22.36 -10.71 -21.44
CA LEU A 157 -23.64 -10.40 -22.05
C LEU A 157 -24.81 -11.01 -21.27
N PRO A 158 -25.62 -10.20 -20.57
CA PRO A 158 -26.89 -10.64 -20.01
C PRO A 158 -27.83 -11.14 -21.10
N THR A 159 -28.16 -12.44 -21.04
CA THR A 159 -28.90 -13.15 -22.08
C THR A 159 -30.16 -13.78 -21.51
N VAL A 160 -31.26 -13.71 -22.26
CA VAL A 160 -32.52 -14.36 -21.91
C VAL A 160 -32.53 -15.79 -22.42
N ALA A 161 -32.66 -16.77 -21.53
CA ALA A 161 -32.69 -18.19 -21.85
C ALA A 161 -33.76 -18.94 -21.06
N ASN A 162 -34.16 -20.12 -21.55
CA ASN A 162 -34.98 -21.04 -20.77
C ASN A 162 -34.08 -21.86 -19.83
N LEU A 163 -34.17 -21.58 -18.53
CA LEU A 163 -33.32 -22.20 -17.52
C LEU A 163 -33.97 -23.42 -16.82
N SER A 164 -35.11 -23.92 -17.32
CA SER A 164 -35.82 -25.04 -16.69
C SER A 164 -34.99 -26.33 -16.63
N ALA A 165 -34.08 -26.53 -17.57
CA ALA A 165 -33.16 -27.67 -17.58
C ALA A 165 -32.19 -27.66 -16.37
N TYR A 166 -31.96 -26.48 -15.79
CA TYR A 166 -31.05 -26.25 -14.67
C TYR A 166 -31.80 -26.02 -13.34
N GLY A 167 -33.08 -26.40 -13.28
CA GLY A 167 -33.93 -26.22 -12.09
C GLY A 167 -34.57 -24.83 -11.97
N GLY A 168 -34.40 -23.96 -12.96
CA GLY A 168 -34.99 -22.62 -12.96
C GLY A 168 -36.52 -22.62 -13.09
N ASN A 169 -37.18 -21.73 -12.37
CA ASN A 169 -38.63 -21.52 -12.48
C ASN A 169 -38.98 -20.47 -13.56
N SER A 170 -40.27 -20.22 -13.79
CA SER A 170 -40.76 -19.34 -14.87
C SER A 170 -40.37 -17.86 -14.72
N SER A 171 -39.87 -17.40 -13.57
CA SER A 171 -39.32 -16.05 -13.37
C SER A 171 -37.80 -15.99 -13.57
N GLN A 172 -37.10 -17.12 -13.55
CA GLN A 172 -35.64 -17.18 -13.70
C GLN A 172 -35.29 -17.40 -15.18
N LYS A 173 -34.88 -16.33 -15.86
CA LYS A 173 -34.66 -16.32 -17.31
C LYS A 173 -33.35 -15.68 -17.75
N TRP A 174 -32.53 -15.21 -16.82
CA TRP A 174 -31.33 -14.44 -17.13
C TRP A 174 -30.07 -15.26 -16.83
N ILE A 175 -29.23 -15.41 -17.85
CA ILE A 175 -27.92 -16.08 -17.78
C ILE A 175 -26.86 -15.12 -18.34
N GLY A 176 -25.68 -15.14 -17.75
CA GLY A 176 -24.53 -14.38 -18.26
C GLY A 176 -23.81 -15.17 -19.34
N ASP A 177 -23.88 -14.71 -20.58
CA ASP A 177 -23.07 -15.29 -21.65
C ASP A 177 -21.69 -14.64 -21.64
N GLY A 178 -20.68 -15.41 -21.24
CA GLY A 178 -19.29 -15.01 -21.32
C GLY A 178 -18.77 -15.22 -22.72
N LEU A 179 -18.18 -14.20 -23.32
CA LEU A 179 -17.63 -14.26 -24.67
C LEU A 179 -16.28 -13.56 -24.75
N PHE A 180 -15.50 -13.85 -25.78
CA PHE A 180 -14.31 -13.06 -26.11
C PHE A 180 -14.29 -12.69 -27.59
N GLN A 181 -13.60 -11.60 -27.91
CA GLN A 181 -13.33 -11.19 -29.27
C GLN A 181 -11.84 -11.06 -29.52
N GLU A 182 -11.42 -11.40 -30.74
CA GLU A 182 -10.24 -10.82 -31.35
C GLU A 182 -10.69 -9.75 -32.34
N PHE A 183 -10.12 -8.55 -32.25
CA PHE A 183 -10.38 -7.48 -33.20
C PHE A 183 -9.13 -6.63 -33.44
N ASP A 184 -9.07 -5.98 -34.59
CA ASP A 184 -8.02 -5.00 -34.92
C ASP A 184 -8.18 -3.73 -34.06
N ILE A 185 -7.13 -3.36 -33.33
CA ILE A 185 -7.20 -2.28 -32.32
C ILE A 185 -7.47 -0.92 -32.97
N GLU A 186 -6.95 -0.68 -34.17
CA GLU A 186 -7.04 0.61 -34.87
C GLU A 186 -8.43 0.80 -35.49
N THR A 187 -8.92 -0.23 -36.18
CA THR A 187 -10.16 -0.17 -36.97
C THR A 187 -11.39 -0.64 -36.20
N GLY A 188 -11.22 -1.52 -35.21
CA GLY A 188 -12.31 -2.25 -34.55
C GLY A 188 -12.90 -3.37 -35.40
N GLU A 189 -12.25 -3.76 -36.51
CA GLU A 189 -12.69 -4.88 -37.34
C GLU A 189 -12.58 -6.20 -36.56
N LEU A 190 -13.70 -6.91 -36.45
CA LEU A 190 -13.78 -8.19 -35.77
C LEU A 190 -13.05 -9.27 -36.58
N VAL A 191 -12.14 -9.98 -35.93
CA VAL A 191 -11.43 -11.15 -36.48
C VAL A 191 -12.15 -12.43 -36.06
N PHE A 192 -12.52 -12.54 -34.79
CA PHE A 192 -13.15 -13.73 -34.21
C PHE A 192 -14.02 -13.33 -33.00
N GLU A 193 -15.17 -14.00 -32.82
CA GLU A 193 -16.00 -13.92 -31.62
C GLU A 193 -16.41 -15.34 -31.22
N TRP A 194 -16.29 -15.65 -29.93
CA TRP A 194 -16.68 -16.95 -29.37
C TRP A 194 -17.60 -16.73 -28.18
N ASN A 195 -18.78 -17.37 -28.18
CA ASN A 195 -19.79 -17.26 -27.14
C ASN A 195 -19.90 -18.57 -26.37
N ALA A 196 -19.84 -18.52 -25.03
CA ALA A 196 -19.86 -19.71 -24.20
C ALA A 196 -21.10 -20.60 -24.40
N LEU A 197 -22.27 -19.98 -24.53
CA LEU A 197 -23.55 -20.71 -24.66
C LEU A 197 -23.64 -21.58 -25.93
N ASP A 198 -22.81 -21.32 -26.94
CA ASP A 198 -22.77 -22.12 -28.17
C ASP A 198 -21.92 -23.39 -28.03
N HIS A 199 -21.06 -23.47 -27.00
CA HIS A 199 -19.95 -24.43 -26.96
C HIS A 199 -19.84 -25.24 -25.67
N VAL A 200 -20.35 -24.73 -24.54
CA VAL A 200 -20.30 -25.44 -23.25
C VAL A 200 -21.68 -25.52 -22.59
N ASP A 201 -21.92 -26.55 -21.79
CA ASP A 201 -23.19 -26.71 -21.05
C ASP A 201 -23.12 -25.98 -19.70
N PRO A 202 -24.01 -25.02 -19.42
CA PRO A 202 -24.14 -24.40 -18.10
C PRO A 202 -24.25 -25.37 -16.91
N ALA A 203 -24.72 -26.61 -17.13
CA ALA A 203 -24.74 -27.64 -16.07
C ALA A 203 -23.35 -28.03 -15.54
N ASP A 204 -22.28 -27.67 -16.26
CA ASP A 204 -20.90 -27.96 -15.87
C ASP A 204 -20.24 -26.92 -14.99
N SER A 205 -20.92 -25.78 -14.79
CA SER A 205 -20.50 -24.77 -13.85
C SER A 205 -20.46 -25.28 -12.41
N LEU A 206 -19.45 -24.83 -11.66
CA LEU A 206 -19.36 -24.94 -10.21
C LEU A 206 -20.30 -23.95 -9.49
N VAL A 207 -20.82 -22.95 -10.20
CA VAL A 207 -21.82 -22.00 -9.71
C VAL A 207 -23.18 -22.44 -10.24
N SER A 208 -24.12 -22.75 -9.34
CA SER A 208 -25.46 -23.19 -9.72
C SER A 208 -26.44 -22.03 -9.77
N LEU A 209 -27.44 -22.09 -10.66
CA LEU A 209 -28.53 -21.11 -10.71
C LEU A 209 -29.19 -20.94 -9.32
N GLY A 210 -29.25 -19.70 -8.83
CA GLY A 210 -29.83 -19.37 -7.54
C GLY A 210 -28.95 -19.70 -6.33
N SER A 211 -27.66 -19.98 -6.52
CA SER A 211 -26.70 -20.18 -5.42
C SER A 211 -26.50 -18.92 -4.58
N SER A 212 -26.76 -17.75 -5.16
CA SER A 212 -26.62 -16.44 -4.52
C SER A 212 -27.72 -15.48 -5.01
N THR A 213 -27.79 -14.30 -4.40
CA THR A 213 -28.68 -13.23 -4.88
C THR A 213 -28.24 -12.66 -6.24
N SER A 214 -26.94 -12.63 -6.50
CA SER A 214 -26.37 -12.20 -7.78
C SER A 214 -26.63 -13.23 -8.87
N ASP A 215 -26.56 -14.53 -8.57
CA ASP A 215 -26.80 -15.63 -9.51
C ASP A 215 -28.27 -16.06 -9.59
N SER A 216 -29.21 -15.22 -9.18
CA SER A 216 -30.62 -15.60 -9.04
C SER A 216 -31.31 -15.92 -10.38
N GLY A 217 -30.82 -15.36 -11.48
CA GLY A 217 -31.40 -15.41 -12.82
C GLY A 217 -32.68 -14.59 -12.99
N LEU A 218 -33.02 -13.70 -12.05
CA LEU A 218 -34.30 -12.97 -12.01
C LEU A 218 -34.31 -11.67 -12.84
N SER A 219 -33.13 -11.06 -13.06
CA SER A 219 -32.99 -9.83 -13.85
C SER A 219 -31.70 -9.82 -14.65
N SER A 220 -31.58 -8.88 -15.60
CA SER A 220 -30.33 -8.65 -16.34
C SER A 220 -29.15 -8.20 -15.49
N SER A 221 -29.39 -7.80 -14.23
CA SER A 221 -28.35 -7.42 -13.25
C SER A 221 -28.10 -8.51 -12.21
N SER A 222 -28.80 -9.64 -12.29
CA SER A 222 -28.67 -10.80 -11.41
C SER A 222 -28.73 -12.09 -12.24
N THR A 223 -28.02 -12.06 -13.35
CA THR A 223 -27.78 -13.18 -14.26
C THR A 223 -27.05 -14.31 -13.55
N TRP A 224 -27.36 -15.56 -13.86
CA TRP A 224 -26.50 -16.68 -13.46
C TRP A 224 -25.17 -16.61 -14.22
N ASP A 225 -24.07 -16.35 -13.51
CA ASP A 225 -22.72 -16.33 -14.07
C ASP A 225 -22.13 -17.75 -14.08
N PHE A 226 -22.45 -18.50 -15.13
CA PHE A 226 -22.09 -19.92 -15.17
C PHE A 226 -20.62 -20.14 -15.60
N ILE A 227 -20.02 -19.25 -16.39
CA ILE A 227 -18.70 -19.50 -17.01
C ILE A 227 -17.57 -18.61 -16.48
N HIS A 228 -17.81 -17.32 -16.24
CA HIS A 228 -16.81 -16.36 -15.76
C HIS A 228 -15.42 -16.48 -16.43
N LEU A 229 -15.31 -15.92 -17.64
CA LEU A 229 -14.07 -15.88 -18.41
C LEU A 229 -13.11 -14.85 -17.84
N ASN A 230 -11.84 -15.20 -17.65
CA ASN A 230 -10.89 -14.29 -17.00
C ASN A 230 -9.53 -14.12 -17.69
N SER A 231 -9.27 -14.92 -18.73
CA SER A 231 -8.09 -14.71 -19.57
C SER A 231 -8.20 -15.43 -20.90
N VAL A 232 -7.63 -14.81 -21.93
CA VAL A 232 -7.53 -15.35 -23.29
C VAL A 232 -6.13 -15.13 -23.83
N ASP A 233 -5.57 -16.15 -24.47
CA ASP A 233 -4.31 -16.08 -25.21
C ASP A 233 -4.46 -16.72 -26.59
N LYS A 234 -3.51 -16.47 -27.51
CA LYS A 234 -3.57 -16.98 -28.88
C LYS A 234 -2.31 -17.74 -29.26
N ASP A 235 -2.48 -18.89 -29.92
CA ASP A 235 -1.38 -19.68 -30.45
C ASP A 235 -0.97 -19.25 -31.87
N LYS A 236 0.21 -19.72 -32.28
CA LYS A 236 0.77 -19.45 -33.62
C LYS A 236 -0.09 -19.99 -34.77
N ASP A 237 -0.97 -20.94 -34.50
CA ASP A 237 -1.85 -21.58 -35.50
C ASP A 237 -3.23 -20.89 -35.54
N GLY A 238 -3.45 -19.87 -34.70
CA GLY A 238 -4.65 -19.06 -34.63
C GLY A 238 -5.71 -19.55 -33.64
N ASN A 239 -5.43 -20.57 -32.83
CA ASN A 239 -6.33 -21.07 -31.79
C ASN A 239 -6.21 -20.25 -30.50
N TYR A 240 -7.18 -20.39 -29.60
CA TYR A 240 -7.26 -19.59 -28.38
C TYR A 240 -7.16 -20.44 -27.12
N LEU A 241 -6.44 -19.96 -26.10
CA LEU A 241 -6.40 -20.53 -24.75
C LEU A 241 -7.32 -19.71 -23.87
N LEU A 242 -8.37 -20.32 -23.35
CA LEU A 242 -9.38 -19.64 -22.55
C LEU A 242 -9.41 -20.20 -21.13
N SER A 243 -9.32 -19.34 -20.12
CA SER A 243 -9.52 -19.74 -18.73
C SER A 243 -10.91 -19.38 -18.25
N SER A 244 -11.65 -20.38 -17.75
CA SER A 244 -12.92 -20.20 -17.07
C SER A 244 -12.76 -20.45 -15.58
N ARG A 245 -13.09 -19.44 -14.78
CA ARG A 245 -13.07 -19.52 -13.32
C ARG A 245 -14.13 -20.49 -12.81
N HIS A 246 -15.36 -20.38 -13.31
CA HIS A 246 -16.50 -21.13 -12.78
C HIS A 246 -16.58 -22.57 -13.27
N PHE A 247 -15.83 -22.95 -14.30
CA PHE A 247 -15.63 -24.37 -14.64
C PHE A 247 -14.40 -24.98 -13.97
N SER A 248 -13.48 -24.14 -13.46
CA SER A 248 -12.12 -24.56 -13.10
C SER A 248 -11.44 -25.33 -14.24
N THR A 249 -11.63 -24.82 -15.46
CA THR A 249 -11.14 -25.43 -16.70
C THR A 249 -10.41 -24.41 -17.55
N ILE A 250 -9.32 -24.86 -18.17
CA ILE A 250 -8.62 -24.16 -19.25
C ILE A 250 -8.94 -24.89 -20.56
N PHE A 251 -9.42 -24.15 -21.56
CA PHE A 251 -9.82 -24.67 -22.87
C PHE A 251 -8.83 -24.26 -23.94
N LYS A 252 -8.55 -25.13 -24.90
CA LYS A 252 -8.07 -24.72 -26.23
C LYS A 252 -9.22 -24.73 -27.22
N ILE A 253 -9.42 -23.60 -27.89
CA ILE A 253 -10.52 -23.36 -28.82
C ILE A 253 -9.96 -23.21 -30.22
N ASN A 254 -10.53 -23.95 -31.17
CA ASN A 254 -10.21 -23.86 -32.59
C ASN A 254 -10.56 -22.47 -33.12
N GLY A 255 -9.57 -21.75 -33.66
CA GLY A 255 -9.76 -20.38 -34.13
C GLY A 255 -10.52 -20.23 -35.46
N THR A 256 -10.91 -21.35 -36.09
CA THR A 256 -11.68 -21.34 -37.34
C THR A 256 -13.17 -21.56 -37.11
N ASP A 257 -13.53 -22.50 -36.22
CA ASP A 257 -14.92 -22.92 -36.02
C ASP A 257 -15.41 -22.82 -34.56
N GLY A 258 -14.55 -22.42 -33.63
CA GLY A 258 -14.88 -22.29 -32.21
C GLY A 258 -15.01 -23.60 -31.44
N SER A 259 -14.75 -24.75 -32.07
CA SER A 259 -14.81 -26.05 -31.40
C SER A 259 -13.72 -26.19 -30.32
N ILE A 260 -14.03 -26.87 -29.22
CA ILE A 260 -13.07 -27.16 -28.15
C ILE A 260 -12.14 -28.30 -28.65
N ILE A 261 -10.84 -28.04 -28.65
CA ILE A 261 -9.79 -28.99 -29.05
C ILE A 261 -9.41 -29.88 -27.86
N TRP A 262 -9.16 -29.27 -26.70
CA TRP A 262 -8.87 -29.97 -25.46
C TRP A 262 -9.28 -29.14 -24.24
N GLU A 263 -9.42 -29.81 -23.12
CA GLU A 263 -9.71 -29.24 -21.80
C GLU A 263 -8.67 -29.71 -20.77
N LEU A 264 -8.24 -28.80 -19.90
CA LEU A 264 -7.47 -29.14 -18.71
C LEU A 264 -8.28 -28.76 -17.47
N GLY A 265 -8.52 -29.74 -16.59
CA GLY A 265 -9.32 -29.53 -15.38
C GLY A 265 -10.83 -29.74 -15.60
N GLY A 266 -11.62 -29.31 -14.62
CA GLY A 266 -13.07 -29.48 -14.61
C GLY A 266 -13.57 -30.93 -14.77
N LYS A 267 -14.77 -31.07 -15.33
CA LYS A 267 -15.45 -32.37 -15.49
C LYS A 267 -14.98 -33.17 -16.72
N HIS A 268 -14.40 -32.50 -17.71
CA HIS A 268 -14.12 -33.09 -19.03
C HIS A 268 -12.64 -32.99 -19.44
N SER A 269 -11.73 -32.94 -18.46
CA SER A 269 -10.28 -32.89 -18.71
C SER A 269 -9.85 -33.96 -19.74
N THR A 270 -9.23 -33.51 -20.81
CA THR A 270 -8.60 -34.36 -21.83
C THR A 270 -7.37 -35.05 -21.26
N PHE A 271 -6.64 -34.37 -20.38
CA PHE A 271 -5.37 -34.85 -19.84
C PHE A 271 -5.55 -35.58 -18.50
N ASN A 272 -4.79 -36.65 -18.34
CA ASN A 272 -4.56 -37.31 -17.06
C ASN A 272 -3.49 -36.53 -16.27
N HIS A 273 -3.80 -36.19 -15.01
CA HIS A 273 -2.88 -35.49 -14.13
C HIS A 273 -3.09 -35.84 -12.65
N ASN A 274 -2.06 -35.61 -11.82
CA ASN A 274 -2.07 -35.92 -10.39
C ASN A 274 -2.03 -34.68 -9.48
N PHE A 275 -2.33 -33.50 -10.03
CA PHE A 275 -2.43 -32.25 -9.29
C PHE A 275 -3.85 -31.69 -9.39
N THR A 276 -4.27 -30.90 -8.40
CA THR A 276 -5.58 -30.24 -8.35
C THR A 276 -5.41 -28.73 -8.44
N PHE A 277 -6.26 -28.05 -9.19
CA PHE A 277 -6.33 -26.59 -9.23
C PHE A 277 -7.79 -26.18 -9.38
N GLY A 278 -8.09 -24.90 -9.16
CA GLY A 278 -9.43 -24.40 -9.45
C GLY A 278 -9.56 -22.90 -9.27
N TYR A 279 -10.63 -22.36 -9.86
CA TYR A 279 -10.92 -20.92 -9.93
C TYR A 279 -9.74 -20.11 -10.48
N GLN A 280 -8.96 -20.70 -11.38
CA GLN A 280 -7.68 -20.21 -11.88
C GLN A 280 -7.83 -18.99 -12.79
N HIS A 281 -6.77 -18.18 -12.87
CA HIS A 281 -6.68 -16.96 -13.68
C HIS A 281 -5.42 -16.93 -14.54
N HIS A 282 -5.42 -16.05 -15.55
CA HIS A 282 -4.25 -15.68 -16.36
C HIS A 282 -3.52 -16.87 -16.99
N ALA A 283 -4.25 -17.68 -17.75
CA ALA A 283 -3.65 -18.73 -18.56
C ALA A 283 -2.86 -18.13 -19.74
N ARG A 284 -1.62 -18.57 -19.94
CA ARG A 284 -0.71 -18.12 -21.02
C ARG A 284 0.08 -19.26 -21.61
N TRP A 285 0.30 -19.24 -22.92
CA TRP A 285 1.21 -20.15 -23.59
C TRP A 285 2.66 -19.67 -23.50
N HIS A 286 3.58 -20.62 -23.36
CA HIS A 286 5.04 -20.37 -23.33
C HIS A 286 5.81 -21.22 -24.34
N TYR A 287 5.29 -22.40 -24.68
CA TYR A 287 5.88 -23.29 -25.66
C TYR A 287 4.82 -24.11 -26.37
N GLN A 288 5.02 -24.36 -27.66
CA GLN A 288 4.08 -25.10 -28.50
C GLN A 288 4.84 -25.93 -29.53
N SER A 289 4.41 -27.18 -29.68
CA SER A 289 4.84 -28.12 -30.69
C SER A 289 3.68 -29.10 -30.98
N PRO A 290 3.75 -29.90 -32.06
CA PRO A 290 2.66 -30.83 -32.39
C PRO A 290 2.32 -31.86 -31.30
N THR A 291 3.25 -32.14 -30.39
CA THR A 291 3.08 -33.16 -29.34
C THR A 291 3.09 -32.58 -27.93
N LYS A 292 3.55 -31.34 -27.75
CA LYS A 292 3.72 -30.73 -26.43
C LYS A 292 3.39 -29.25 -26.41
N GLU A 293 2.69 -28.83 -25.36
CA GLU A 293 2.46 -27.43 -25.03
C GLU A 293 2.94 -27.15 -23.60
N ILE A 294 3.45 -25.95 -23.32
CA ILE A 294 3.72 -25.48 -21.95
C ILE A 294 2.89 -24.23 -21.71
N ILE A 295 2.09 -24.25 -20.65
CA ILE A 295 1.26 -23.14 -20.22
C ILE A 295 1.59 -22.72 -18.79
N SER A 296 1.33 -21.45 -18.46
CA SER A 296 1.28 -20.97 -17.08
C SER A 296 -0.12 -20.55 -16.71
N PHE A 297 -0.47 -20.66 -15.43
CA PHE A 297 -1.67 -20.02 -14.88
C PHE A 297 -1.52 -19.76 -13.38
N PHE A 298 -2.33 -18.84 -12.88
CA PHE A 298 -2.49 -18.57 -11.46
C PHE A 298 -3.61 -19.42 -10.89
N ASP A 299 -3.26 -20.38 -10.04
CA ASP A 299 -4.19 -21.25 -9.33
C ASP A 299 -4.59 -20.58 -8.00
N ASN A 300 -5.74 -19.90 -8.01
CA ASN A 300 -6.35 -19.31 -6.82
C ASN A 300 -6.62 -20.37 -5.75
N SER A 301 -6.90 -21.60 -6.18
CA SER A 301 -7.17 -22.76 -5.31
C SER A 301 -8.39 -22.57 -4.42
N GLY A 302 -9.34 -21.74 -4.83
CA GLY A 302 -10.60 -21.50 -4.12
C GLY A 302 -11.29 -20.21 -4.53
N ASN A 303 -12.48 -19.97 -3.97
CA ASN A 303 -13.29 -18.77 -4.22
C ASN A 303 -13.65 -18.00 -2.93
N GLY A 304 -13.06 -18.37 -1.79
CA GLY A 304 -13.38 -17.82 -0.46
C GLY A 304 -14.36 -18.68 0.35
N GLU A 305 -15.18 -19.49 -0.32
CA GLU A 305 -16.09 -20.45 0.32
C GLU A 305 -15.60 -21.89 0.13
N VAL A 306 -15.16 -22.20 -1.09
CA VAL A 306 -14.54 -23.45 -1.49
C VAL A 306 -13.03 -23.31 -1.43
N THR A 307 -12.38 -24.30 -0.85
CA THR A 307 -10.91 -24.42 -0.81
C THR A 307 -10.50 -25.71 -1.49
N VAL A 308 -9.71 -25.60 -2.56
CA VAL A 308 -9.14 -26.73 -3.30
C VAL A 308 -7.77 -27.10 -2.74
N ASN A 309 -6.93 -26.09 -2.47
CA ASN A 309 -5.64 -26.23 -1.78
C ASN A 309 -5.51 -25.13 -0.72
N ASN A 310 -4.67 -25.34 0.29
CA ASN A 310 -4.52 -24.42 1.43
C ASN A 310 -3.95 -23.02 1.09
N VAL A 311 -3.30 -22.89 -0.06
CA VAL A 311 -2.61 -21.67 -0.51
C VAL A 311 -2.69 -21.56 -2.02
N SER A 312 -2.76 -20.32 -2.52
CA SER A 312 -2.69 -20.05 -3.95
C SER A 312 -1.27 -20.29 -4.48
N ARG A 313 -1.16 -20.49 -5.79
CA ARG A 313 0.14 -20.79 -6.43
C ARG A 313 0.13 -20.41 -7.91
N ALA A 314 1.30 -20.08 -8.44
CA ALA A 314 1.51 -20.06 -9.88
C ALA A 314 2.02 -21.44 -10.34
N LEU A 315 1.45 -21.96 -11.42
CA LEU A 315 1.81 -23.24 -12.01
C LEU A 315 2.32 -23.04 -13.44
N ILE A 316 3.38 -23.77 -13.77
CA ILE A 316 3.84 -23.99 -15.14
C ILE A 316 3.63 -25.48 -15.44
N VAL A 317 2.82 -25.80 -16.44
CA VAL A 317 2.36 -27.14 -16.75
C VAL A 317 2.75 -27.50 -18.18
N GLU A 318 3.33 -28.68 -18.37
CA GLU A 318 3.47 -29.32 -19.67
C GLU A 318 2.24 -30.16 -19.97
N LEU A 319 1.70 -30.04 -21.17
CA LEU A 319 0.67 -30.89 -21.75
C LEU A 319 1.33 -31.75 -22.82
N ASP A 320 1.28 -33.07 -22.68
CA ASP A 320 1.73 -34.03 -23.69
C ASP A 320 0.50 -34.63 -24.38
N HIS A 321 0.39 -34.37 -25.69
CA HIS A 321 -0.72 -34.82 -26.53
C HIS A 321 -0.50 -36.24 -27.09
N THR A 322 0.63 -36.89 -26.79
CA THR A 322 0.93 -38.24 -27.24
C THR A 322 0.28 -39.28 -26.33
N ASP A 323 0.29 -39.02 -25.02
CA ASP A 323 -0.27 -39.88 -23.99
C ASP A 323 -1.40 -39.22 -23.18
N ASP A 324 -1.81 -38.01 -23.60
CA ASP A 324 -2.81 -37.17 -22.94
C ASP A 324 -2.51 -37.02 -21.44
N THR A 325 -1.30 -36.53 -21.13
CA THR A 325 -0.89 -36.25 -19.75
C THR A 325 -0.59 -34.77 -19.52
N ALA A 326 -0.86 -34.30 -18.30
CA ALA A 326 -0.47 -32.98 -17.85
C ALA A 326 0.41 -33.06 -16.61
N THR A 327 1.55 -32.38 -16.64
CA THR A 327 2.59 -32.45 -15.59
C THR A 327 3.00 -31.06 -15.14
N VAL A 328 3.00 -30.81 -13.83
CA VAL A 328 3.56 -29.57 -13.26
C VAL A 328 5.07 -29.58 -13.39
N LEU A 329 5.61 -28.70 -14.23
CA LEU A 329 7.05 -28.45 -14.36
C LEU A 329 7.56 -27.57 -13.22
N ARG A 330 6.80 -26.52 -12.88
CA ARG A 330 7.16 -25.57 -11.82
C ARG A 330 5.94 -25.16 -11.02
N LYS A 331 6.17 -24.93 -9.73
CA LYS A 331 5.16 -24.52 -8.76
C LYS A 331 5.75 -23.44 -7.85
N ALA A 332 5.24 -22.22 -7.98
CA ALA A 332 5.57 -21.11 -7.10
C ALA A 332 4.42 -20.91 -6.10
N THR A 333 4.59 -21.42 -4.89
CA THR A 333 3.57 -21.40 -3.83
C THR A 333 3.62 -20.09 -3.05
N ALA A 334 2.45 -19.51 -2.76
CA ALA A 334 2.35 -18.24 -2.04
C ALA A 334 3.07 -18.28 -0.68
N PRO A 335 3.85 -17.23 -0.33
CA PRO A 335 4.45 -17.15 0.99
C PRO A 335 3.40 -16.79 2.05
N TYR A 336 3.77 -16.91 3.33
CA TYR A 336 2.94 -16.48 4.48
C TYR A 336 1.54 -17.10 4.56
N GLY A 337 1.28 -18.20 3.85
CA GLY A 337 -0.04 -18.82 3.84
C GLY A 337 -1.08 -18.03 3.04
N ILE A 338 -0.66 -17.18 2.11
CA ILE A 338 -1.57 -16.36 1.30
C ILE A 338 -2.50 -17.25 0.46
N GLN A 339 -3.79 -16.92 0.52
CA GLN A 339 -4.86 -17.48 -0.29
C GLN A 339 -5.62 -16.31 -0.93
N ALA A 340 -5.60 -16.23 -2.25
CA ALA A 340 -6.28 -15.21 -3.03
C ALA A 340 -7.57 -15.79 -3.64
N ALA A 341 -8.73 -15.40 -3.13
CA ALA A 341 -10.02 -15.93 -3.56
C ALA A 341 -10.42 -15.53 -5.00
N SER A 342 -9.82 -14.48 -5.54
CA SER A 342 -10.10 -13.95 -6.87
C SER A 342 -8.89 -13.18 -7.43
N GLN A 343 -8.96 -12.88 -8.73
CA GLN A 343 -7.97 -12.08 -9.45
C GLN A 343 -6.57 -12.73 -9.43
N GLY A 344 -5.54 -11.94 -9.73
CA GLY A 344 -4.15 -12.37 -9.69
C GLY A 344 -3.65 -12.92 -11.03
N ASN A 345 -2.32 -13.04 -11.12
CA ASN A 345 -1.67 -13.56 -12.31
C ASN A 345 -0.33 -14.20 -12.02
N ALA A 346 0.05 -15.12 -12.91
CA ALA A 346 1.39 -15.67 -13.02
C ALA A 346 2.06 -15.14 -14.28
N GLN A 347 3.24 -14.55 -14.15
CA GLN A 347 4.06 -14.08 -15.25
C GLN A 347 5.40 -14.83 -15.24
N LEU A 348 5.59 -15.72 -16.22
CA LEU A 348 6.90 -16.34 -16.47
C LEU A 348 7.78 -15.34 -17.24
N LEU A 349 8.97 -15.07 -16.73
CA LEU A 349 9.93 -14.13 -17.31
C LEU A 349 10.97 -14.89 -18.15
N ALA A 350 11.62 -14.17 -19.08
CA ALA A 350 12.60 -14.75 -20.02
C ALA A 350 13.84 -15.37 -19.35
N ASN A 351 14.11 -15.03 -18.09
CA ASN A 351 15.20 -15.58 -17.28
C ASN A 351 14.76 -16.76 -16.39
N ASP A 352 13.60 -17.35 -16.66
CA ASP A 352 12.93 -18.35 -15.84
C ASP A 352 12.55 -17.87 -14.42
N ASN A 353 12.53 -16.57 -14.15
CA ASN A 353 11.87 -16.08 -12.94
C ASN A 353 10.35 -16.16 -13.11
N ILE A 354 9.62 -16.28 -12.00
CA ILE A 354 8.17 -16.19 -11.98
C ILE A 354 7.79 -15.00 -11.12
N PHE A 355 7.09 -14.03 -11.69
CA PHE A 355 6.44 -12.97 -10.94
C PHE A 355 4.97 -13.31 -10.73
N VAL A 356 4.49 -13.17 -9.50
CA VAL A 356 3.12 -13.51 -9.12
C VAL A 356 2.50 -12.32 -8.41
N ASN A 357 1.33 -11.91 -8.86
CA ASN A 357 0.44 -11.05 -8.09
C ASN A 357 -0.66 -11.92 -7.46
N TRP A 358 -0.87 -11.72 -6.16
CA TRP A 358 -1.81 -12.49 -5.35
C TRP A 358 -3.21 -11.85 -5.30
N GLY A 359 -3.61 -11.14 -6.35
CA GLY A 359 -4.96 -10.59 -6.55
C GLY A 359 -5.52 -9.90 -5.31
N GLN A 360 -6.68 -10.39 -4.87
CA GLN A 360 -7.42 -9.92 -3.70
C GLN A 360 -6.59 -9.91 -2.38
N ALA A 361 -5.54 -10.73 -2.27
CA ALA A 361 -4.70 -10.74 -1.09
C ALA A 361 -3.68 -9.58 -1.03
N GLY A 362 -3.64 -8.71 -2.05
CA GLY A 362 -2.90 -7.45 -2.00
C GLY A 362 -1.39 -7.62 -1.88
N ALA A 363 -0.79 -8.55 -2.62
CA ALA A 363 0.64 -8.79 -2.55
C ALA A 363 1.25 -9.19 -3.90
N VAL A 364 2.57 -9.06 -4.01
CA VAL A 364 3.36 -9.56 -5.14
C VAL A 364 4.61 -10.32 -4.69
N THR A 365 5.04 -11.30 -5.47
CA THR A 365 6.25 -12.09 -5.20
C THR A 365 6.99 -12.40 -6.49
N GLU A 366 8.32 -12.26 -6.49
CA GLU A 366 9.20 -12.80 -7.52
C GLU A 366 9.95 -14.02 -7.00
N TYR A 367 9.96 -15.07 -7.82
CA TYR A 367 10.69 -16.31 -7.60
C TYR A 367 11.78 -16.45 -8.64
N ASP A 368 12.97 -16.89 -8.23
CA ASP A 368 14.02 -17.26 -9.17
C ASP A 368 13.71 -18.57 -9.91
N ALA A 369 14.58 -18.95 -10.86
CA ALA A 369 14.48 -20.19 -11.62
C ALA A 369 14.40 -21.48 -10.75
N ASN A 370 14.84 -21.42 -9.49
CA ASN A 370 14.79 -22.54 -8.54
C ASN A 370 13.58 -22.45 -7.58
N ASN A 371 12.63 -21.56 -7.85
CA ASN A 371 11.46 -21.26 -7.04
C ASN A 371 11.80 -20.68 -5.65
N LYS A 372 12.96 -20.03 -5.49
CA LYS A 372 13.27 -19.29 -4.27
C LYS A 372 12.73 -17.87 -4.39
N ILE A 373 12.10 -17.38 -3.32
CA ILE A 373 11.62 -16.00 -3.26
C ILE A 373 12.81 -15.04 -3.20
N ILE A 374 12.85 -14.11 -4.16
CA ILE A 374 13.88 -13.07 -4.26
C ILE A 374 13.30 -11.66 -4.12
N TYR A 375 11.99 -11.50 -4.16
CA TYR A 375 11.28 -10.25 -3.88
C TYR A 375 9.88 -10.56 -3.36
N HIS A 376 9.43 -9.86 -2.32
CA HIS A 376 8.04 -9.91 -1.85
C HIS A 376 7.62 -8.58 -1.23
N ALA A 377 6.42 -8.13 -1.59
CA ALA A 377 5.82 -6.93 -1.05
C ALA A 377 4.30 -7.09 -0.88
N PHE A 378 3.78 -6.55 0.21
CA PHE A 378 2.35 -6.26 0.36
C PHE A 378 2.05 -4.86 -0.15
N ILE A 379 0.88 -4.68 -0.75
CA ILE A 379 0.32 -3.38 -1.10
C ILE A 379 -0.43 -2.89 0.16
N GLU A 380 -0.01 -1.75 0.73
CA GLU A 380 -0.64 -1.25 1.95
C GLU A 380 -2.10 -0.87 1.70
N GLU A 381 -3.01 -1.49 2.47
CA GLU A 381 -4.46 -1.20 2.50
C GLU A 381 -5.19 -1.36 1.16
N ALA A 382 -4.59 -2.06 0.19
CA ALA A 382 -5.16 -2.22 -1.14
C ALA A 382 -4.82 -3.57 -1.79
N GLU A 383 -5.59 -3.89 -2.83
CA GLU A 383 -5.33 -5.00 -3.74
C GLU A 383 -5.10 -4.49 -5.17
N SER A 384 -4.54 -5.32 -6.03
CA SER A 384 -4.34 -4.98 -7.45
C SER A 384 -4.81 -6.16 -8.29
N TYR A 385 -5.66 -5.88 -9.27
CA TYR A 385 -6.32 -6.90 -10.08
C TYR A 385 -5.33 -7.88 -10.74
N ARG A 386 -4.26 -7.33 -11.29
CA ARG A 386 -3.05 -8.05 -11.72
C ARG A 386 -1.82 -7.20 -11.38
N GLY A 387 -0.64 -7.79 -11.50
CA GLY A 387 0.63 -7.08 -11.37
C GLY A 387 1.71 -7.70 -12.25
N PHE A 388 2.62 -6.87 -12.74
CA PHE A 388 3.61 -7.29 -13.73
C PHE A 388 5.00 -6.72 -13.46
N LEU A 389 6.02 -7.42 -13.94
CA LEU A 389 7.38 -6.91 -14.12
C LEU A 389 7.65 -6.66 -15.60
N ALA A 390 8.20 -5.49 -15.92
CA ALA A 390 8.67 -5.17 -17.26
C ALA A 390 9.72 -4.06 -17.25
N ASN A 391 10.52 -3.99 -18.32
CA ASN A 391 11.32 -2.81 -18.59
C ASN A 391 10.44 -1.68 -19.14
N TRP A 392 10.76 -0.44 -18.78
CA TRP A 392 10.08 0.74 -19.32
C TRP A 392 11.02 1.91 -19.49
N THR A 393 10.77 2.71 -20.51
CA THR A 393 11.45 3.98 -20.74
C THR A 393 10.38 5.06 -20.84
N GLY A 394 10.26 5.88 -19.80
CA GLY A 394 9.31 6.98 -19.73
C GLY A 394 10.00 8.31 -20.04
N THR A 395 9.42 9.07 -20.95
CA THR A 395 9.87 10.39 -21.39
C THR A 395 8.71 11.39 -21.32
N PRO A 396 8.22 11.72 -20.11
CA PRO A 396 7.04 12.56 -19.93
C PRO A 396 7.22 13.95 -20.58
N THR A 397 6.15 14.49 -21.15
CA THR A 397 6.10 15.85 -21.72
C THR A 397 5.86 16.93 -20.66
N GLU A 398 5.40 16.54 -19.46
CA GLU A 398 5.29 17.44 -18.30
C GLU A 398 6.66 18.04 -17.97
N VAL A 399 6.69 19.30 -17.56
CA VAL A 399 7.93 19.91 -17.02
C VAL A 399 8.23 19.36 -15.62
N PRO A 400 9.50 19.20 -15.20
CA PRO A 400 9.82 18.79 -13.84
C PRO A 400 9.15 19.68 -12.80
N ALA A 401 8.52 19.07 -11.80
CA ALA A 401 7.90 19.80 -10.70
C ALA A 401 8.99 20.24 -9.72
N ILE A 402 8.96 21.51 -9.31
CA ILE A 402 9.91 22.07 -8.34
C ILE A 402 9.16 22.80 -7.23
N ALA A 403 9.55 22.56 -5.99
CA ALA A 403 9.06 23.30 -4.83
C ALA A 403 10.23 23.81 -3.99
N ALA A 404 10.10 25.01 -3.44
CA ALA A 404 11.13 25.65 -2.62
C ALA A 404 10.56 25.99 -1.24
N TYR A 405 11.23 25.53 -0.19
CA TYR A 405 10.85 25.81 1.20
C TYR A 405 12.05 26.41 1.92
N ALA A 406 11.91 27.63 2.42
CA ALA A 406 12.89 28.20 3.33
C ALA A 406 12.54 27.75 4.75
N ASP A 407 13.42 26.99 5.40
CA ASP A 407 13.22 26.70 6.82
C ASP A 407 13.50 27.93 7.69
N ALA A 408 13.16 27.83 8.97
CA ALA A 408 13.37 28.90 9.94
C ALA A 408 14.84 29.30 10.10
N SER A 409 15.78 28.46 9.64
CA SER A 409 17.21 28.76 9.57
C SER A 409 17.61 29.62 8.36
N GLN A 410 16.63 30.00 7.52
CA GLN A 410 16.79 30.53 6.16
C GLN A 410 17.50 29.58 5.20
N THR A 411 17.64 28.30 5.55
CA THR A 411 18.13 27.30 4.62
C THR A 411 17.01 27.02 3.62
N VAL A 412 17.28 27.26 2.34
CA VAL A 412 16.30 26.98 1.28
C VAL A 412 16.49 25.54 0.82
N ARG A 413 15.43 24.75 0.92
CA ARG A 413 15.33 23.39 0.41
C ARG A 413 14.59 23.43 -0.92
N LEU A 414 15.23 22.93 -1.97
CA LEU A 414 14.60 22.76 -3.27
C LEU A 414 14.28 21.27 -3.46
N TYR A 415 13.02 20.96 -3.72
CA TYR A 415 12.53 19.62 -4.03
C TYR A 415 12.22 19.57 -5.51
N VAL A 416 12.63 18.50 -6.18
CA VAL A 416 12.36 18.28 -7.61
C VAL A 416 11.91 16.84 -7.85
N SER A 417 10.89 16.66 -8.67
CA SER A 417 10.44 15.36 -9.17
C SER A 417 10.00 15.47 -10.63
N TRP A 418 9.89 14.31 -11.30
CA TRP A 418 9.44 14.26 -12.68
C TRP A 418 8.66 12.97 -12.91
N ASN A 419 7.32 13.10 -12.93
CA ASN A 419 6.40 11.96 -12.94
C ASN A 419 6.57 11.14 -14.22
N GLY A 420 7.11 9.92 -14.08
CA GLY A 420 7.33 8.99 -15.18
C GLY A 420 8.66 9.07 -15.90
N ASP A 421 9.50 10.08 -15.63
CA ASP A 421 10.82 10.12 -16.27
C ASP A 421 11.71 8.98 -15.73
N THR A 422 12.32 8.21 -16.63
CA THR A 422 13.27 7.14 -16.26
C THR A 422 14.72 7.46 -16.65
N GLU A 423 14.93 8.50 -17.46
CA GLU A 423 16.21 8.78 -18.10
C GLU A 423 17.09 9.75 -17.30
N THR A 424 16.50 10.68 -16.54
CA THR A 424 17.25 11.68 -15.78
C THR A 424 18.14 11.04 -14.73
N LYS A 425 19.45 11.30 -14.82
CA LYS A 425 20.44 10.82 -13.84
C LYS A 425 20.76 11.84 -12.74
N GLY A 426 20.39 13.10 -12.91
CA GLY A 426 20.62 14.14 -11.91
C GLY A 426 20.12 15.51 -12.34
N TRP A 427 20.07 16.40 -11.36
CA TRP A 427 19.48 17.73 -11.45
C TRP A 427 20.56 18.79 -11.31
N ARG A 428 20.55 19.80 -12.20
CA ARG A 428 21.36 21.02 -12.05
C ARG A 428 20.42 22.18 -11.72
N PHE A 429 20.62 22.78 -10.55
CA PHE A 429 19.80 23.88 -10.08
C PHE A 429 20.45 25.21 -10.40
N TYR A 430 19.65 26.16 -10.85
CA TYR A 430 20.09 27.51 -11.17
C TYR A 430 19.16 28.54 -10.55
N GLN A 431 19.73 29.66 -10.10
CA GLN A 431 18.99 30.87 -9.76
C GLN A 431 19.11 31.86 -10.91
N SER A 432 18.00 32.48 -11.31
CA SER A 432 18.00 33.55 -12.31
C SER A 432 17.58 34.86 -11.68
N GLU A 433 18.45 35.87 -11.73
CA GLU A 433 18.15 37.22 -11.27
C GLU A 433 18.62 38.25 -12.30
N LYS A 434 17.71 39.09 -12.79
CA LYS A 434 17.97 40.17 -13.77
C LYS A 434 18.74 39.70 -15.03
N GLY A 435 18.47 38.49 -15.50
CA GLY A 435 19.12 37.92 -16.70
C GLY A 435 20.47 37.25 -16.44
N ASN A 436 21.00 37.30 -15.22
CA ASN A 436 22.15 36.50 -14.81
C ASN A 436 21.69 35.17 -14.21
N THR A 437 22.32 34.09 -14.64
CA THR A 437 22.05 32.74 -14.15
C THR A 437 23.23 32.25 -13.33
N THR A 438 22.99 31.89 -12.07
CA THR A 438 24.00 31.37 -11.14
C THR A 438 23.69 29.92 -10.82
N SER A 439 24.69 29.04 -10.94
CA SER A 439 24.57 27.64 -10.55
C SER A 439 24.45 27.52 -9.03
N LEU A 440 23.40 26.85 -8.56
CA LEU A 440 23.14 26.59 -7.14
C LEU A 440 23.69 25.25 -6.67
N GLY A 441 23.81 24.28 -7.58
CA GLY A 441 24.35 22.96 -7.26
C GLY A 441 23.87 21.88 -8.23
N VAL A 442 24.47 20.70 -8.10
CA VAL A 442 24.11 19.50 -8.86
C VAL A 442 23.86 18.36 -7.89
N VAL A 443 22.75 17.64 -8.04
CA VAL A 443 22.38 16.51 -7.19
C VAL A 443 22.00 15.31 -8.07
N PRO A 444 22.57 14.11 -7.84
CA PRO A 444 22.14 12.90 -8.56
C PRO A 444 20.70 12.52 -8.18
N ARG A 445 19.92 12.02 -9.15
CA ARG A 445 18.57 11.49 -8.90
C ARG A 445 18.70 10.07 -8.35
N LYS A 446 18.13 9.83 -7.17
CA LYS A 446 18.15 8.52 -6.49
C LYS A 446 16.77 7.96 -6.16
N SER A 447 15.76 8.82 -6.18
CA SER A 447 14.37 8.53 -5.85
C SER A 447 13.42 9.35 -6.75
N PHE A 448 12.12 9.17 -6.61
CA PHE A 448 11.09 10.00 -7.26
C PHE A 448 11.33 11.50 -7.03
N GLU A 449 11.49 11.89 -5.77
CA GLU A 449 11.79 13.27 -5.36
C GLU A 449 13.24 13.39 -4.88
N THR A 450 13.95 14.39 -5.38
CA THR A 450 15.32 14.73 -4.98
C THR A 450 15.34 16.09 -4.28
N THR A 451 16.23 16.27 -3.30
CA THR A 451 16.35 17.52 -2.55
C THR A 451 17.74 18.15 -2.69
N LEU A 452 17.81 19.46 -2.94
CA LEU A 452 19.00 20.29 -2.79
C LEU A 452 18.84 21.19 -1.56
N TYR A 453 19.89 21.30 -0.75
CA TYR A 453 19.96 22.18 0.41
C TYR A 453 20.85 23.40 0.11
N LEU A 454 20.30 24.60 0.21
CA LEU A 454 21.01 25.87 0.09
C LEU A 454 21.16 26.48 1.48
N LYS A 455 22.37 26.43 2.03
CA LYS A 455 22.67 27.13 3.29
C LYS A 455 22.82 28.62 3.01
N ASN A 456 21.95 29.44 3.59
CA ASN A 456 22.21 30.87 3.67
C ASN A 456 23.31 31.10 4.71
N GLU A 457 24.40 31.78 4.33
CA GLU A 457 25.50 32.11 5.26
C GLU A 457 25.10 33.11 6.35
N ARG A 458 23.84 33.60 6.35
CA ARG A 458 23.24 34.35 7.46
C ARG A 458 22.36 33.43 8.30
N GLY A 459 22.97 32.70 9.24
CA GLY A 459 22.24 31.81 10.15
C GLY A 459 21.11 32.53 10.88
N SER A 460 19.94 31.89 10.96
CA SER A 460 18.77 32.51 11.59
C SER A 460 18.96 32.88 13.06
N SER A 461 18.08 33.75 13.53
CA SER A 461 17.99 34.12 14.94
C SER A 461 17.77 32.91 15.84
N ASP A 462 17.00 31.90 15.43
CA ASP A 462 16.67 30.73 16.28
C ASP A 462 17.82 29.73 16.41
N VAL A 463 18.57 29.48 15.33
CA VAL A 463 19.82 28.70 15.43
C VAL A 463 20.85 29.45 16.27
N SER A 464 20.82 30.79 16.21
CA SER A 464 21.65 31.64 17.06
C SER A 464 21.20 31.65 18.52
N ILE A 465 19.90 31.52 18.79
CA ILE A 465 19.32 31.29 20.13
C ILE A 465 19.79 29.94 20.68
N ALA A 466 19.67 28.86 19.91
CA ALA A 466 20.14 27.53 20.34
C ALA A 466 21.64 27.54 20.66
N ARG A 467 22.45 28.20 19.83
CA ARG A 467 23.89 28.36 20.09
C ARG A 467 24.18 29.24 21.31
N ALA A 468 23.45 30.34 21.48
CA ALA A 468 23.59 31.21 22.66
C ALA A 468 23.21 30.49 23.95
N ALA A 469 22.10 29.74 23.92
CA ALA A 469 21.65 28.89 25.01
C ALA A 469 22.68 27.83 25.39
N HIS A 470 23.21 27.10 24.40
CA HIS A 470 24.27 26.12 24.62
C HIS A 470 25.50 26.75 25.29
N ASN A 471 25.93 27.93 24.84
CA ASN A 471 27.06 28.67 25.42
C ASN A 471 26.77 29.20 26.84
N GLN A 472 25.50 29.32 27.23
CA GLN A 472 25.04 29.70 28.57
C GLN A 472 24.75 28.49 29.46
N GLY A 473 25.12 27.27 29.03
CA GLY A 473 24.92 26.04 29.79
C GLY A 473 23.50 25.47 29.70
N GLN A 474 22.65 25.98 28.82
CA GLN A 474 21.29 25.48 28.58
C GLN A 474 21.32 24.46 27.44
N THR A 475 21.98 23.33 27.69
CA THR A 475 22.34 22.36 26.63
C THR A 475 21.12 21.58 26.15
N HIS A 476 20.20 21.23 27.04
CA HIS A 476 18.99 20.49 26.67
C HIS A 476 18.08 21.32 25.78
N PHE A 477 17.83 22.57 26.16
CA PHE A 477 17.02 23.48 25.37
C PHE A 477 17.65 23.70 23.99
N ALA A 478 18.97 23.90 23.93
CA ALA A 478 19.67 24.09 22.67
C ALA A 478 19.52 22.90 21.72
N ASP A 479 19.62 21.68 22.24
CA ASP A 479 19.57 20.47 21.41
C ASP A 479 18.14 20.14 20.97
N TYR A 480 17.14 20.37 21.83
CA TYR A 480 15.73 20.19 21.46
C TYR A 480 15.26 21.26 20.47
N LEU A 481 15.69 22.51 20.64
CA LEU A 481 15.41 23.56 19.66
C LEU A 481 16.05 23.24 18.31
N LYS A 482 17.31 22.78 18.27
CA LYS A 482 17.93 22.32 17.01
C LYS A 482 17.19 21.14 16.39
N HIS A 483 16.72 20.20 17.20
CA HIS A 483 15.98 19.03 16.72
C HIS A 483 14.64 19.42 16.10
N TYR A 484 13.89 20.30 16.77
CA TYR A 484 12.65 20.91 16.27
C TYR A 484 12.87 21.60 14.92
N LEU A 485 13.87 22.49 14.86
CA LEU A 485 14.25 23.23 13.65
C LEU A 485 14.85 22.34 12.56
N GLY A 486 15.39 21.18 12.94
CA GLY A 486 15.87 20.13 12.04
C GLY A 486 14.73 19.45 11.28
N ASN A 487 13.48 19.66 11.69
CA ASN A 487 12.27 19.18 11.02
C ASN A 487 12.26 17.63 10.88
N THR A 488 12.81 16.92 11.87
CA THR A 488 12.95 15.46 11.80
C THR A 488 11.71 14.74 12.32
N GLY A 489 11.02 15.31 13.33
CA GLY A 489 9.88 14.69 14.01
C GLY A 489 10.17 13.38 14.74
N ARG A 490 11.45 12.98 14.87
CA ARG A 490 11.81 11.74 15.56
C ARG A 490 11.65 11.91 17.06
N ASP A 491 11.16 10.86 17.73
CA ASP A 491 11.13 10.79 19.20
C ASP A 491 12.50 11.13 19.81
N ALA A 492 12.49 11.93 20.88
CA ALA A 492 13.65 12.29 21.66
C ALA A 492 13.62 11.63 23.05
N HIS A 493 14.81 11.32 23.56
CA HIS A 493 14.98 10.77 24.90
C HIS A 493 15.30 11.88 25.91
N VAL A 494 14.70 11.81 27.11
CA VAL A 494 15.02 12.70 28.23
C VAL A 494 15.63 11.93 29.41
N SER A 495 16.70 12.48 29.98
CA SER A 495 17.35 11.95 31.19
C SER A 495 16.55 12.32 32.44
N VAL A 496 15.68 11.42 32.91
CA VAL A 496 14.85 11.67 34.11
C VAL A 496 15.71 11.80 35.37
N ASP A 497 16.85 11.12 35.43
CA ASP A 497 17.79 11.25 36.55
C ASP A 497 18.41 12.65 36.65
N GLU A 498 18.70 13.29 35.51
CA GLU A 498 19.16 14.67 35.48
C GLU A 498 18.04 15.65 35.87
N MET A 499 16.80 15.41 35.44
CA MET A 499 15.64 16.19 35.89
C MET A 499 15.46 16.13 37.41
N LEU A 500 15.53 14.94 38.01
CA LEU A 500 15.41 14.74 39.46
C LEU A 500 16.59 15.34 40.24
N SER A 501 17.78 15.39 39.63
CA SER A 501 18.95 16.04 40.21
C SER A 501 18.79 17.56 40.21
N ALA A 502 18.41 18.12 39.05
CA ALA A 502 18.30 19.54 38.81
C ALA A 502 17.07 20.21 39.46
N MET A 503 15.98 19.47 39.69
CA MET A 503 14.73 20.02 40.25
C MET A 503 14.37 19.35 41.58
N PRO A 504 14.86 19.87 42.72
CA PRO A 504 14.64 19.24 44.04
C PRO A 504 13.17 19.13 44.44
N GLN A 505 12.33 20.09 44.03
CA GLN A 505 10.89 20.06 44.32
C GLN A 505 10.19 18.92 43.57
N PHE A 506 10.50 18.75 42.28
CA PHE A 506 10.03 17.61 41.48
C PHE A 506 10.44 16.28 42.11
N ARG A 507 11.71 16.17 42.53
CA ARG A 507 12.22 14.97 43.21
C ARG A 507 11.44 14.66 44.49
N THR A 508 11.13 15.66 45.31
CA THR A 508 10.34 15.47 46.53
C THR A 508 8.93 15.00 46.22
N GLU A 509 8.27 15.60 45.24
CA GLU A 509 6.89 15.24 44.85
C GLU A 509 6.79 13.81 44.32
N VAL A 510 7.73 13.43 43.44
CA VAL A 510 7.87 12.07 42.94
C VAL A 510 8.11 11.07 44.08
N HIS A 511 8.97 11.42 45.04
CA HIS A 511 9.29 10.56 46.19
C HIS A 511 8.09 10.34 47.11
N GLU A 512 7.32 11.40 47.39
CA GLU A 512 6.10 11.28 48.20
C GLU A 512 4.99 10.50 47.47
N LEU A 513 4.86 10.67 46.14
CA LEU A 513 3.96 9.85 45.33
C LEU A 513 4.37 8.36 45.36
N ALA A 514 5.66 8.07 45.24
CA ALA A 514 6.18 6.71 45.31
C ALA A 514 5.88 6.06 46.67
N LYS A 515 6.11 6.78 47.78
CA LYS A 515 5.75 6.33 49.13
C LYS A 515 4.26 6.06 49.27
N PHE A 516 3.42 6.98 48.78
CA PHE A 516 1.97 6.82 48.86
C PHE A 516 1.49 5.57 48.10
N LYS A 517 2.01 5.33 46.89
CA LYS A 517 1.67 4.14 46.11
C LYS A 517 2.23 2.87 46.71
N ALA A 518 3.44 2.91 47.27
CA ALA A 518 4.01 1.81 48.02
C ALA A 518 3.19 1.45 49.27
N LYS A 519 2.59 2.44 49.97
CA LYS A 519 1.67 2.19 51.09
C LYS A 519 0.47 1.37 50.65
N LEU A 520 -0.21 1.79 49.58
CA LEU A 520 -1.37 1.08 49.04
C LEU A 520 -1.02 -0.35 48.56
N ALA A 521 0.14 -0.50 47.91
CA ALA A 521 0.62 -1.81 47.46
C ALA A 521 0.96 -2.75 48.61
N TYR A 522 1.56 -2.20 49.69
CA TYR A 522 1.84 -2.95 50.90
C TYR A 522 0.56 -3.39 51.63
N GLU A 523 -0.45 -2.53 51.73
CA GLU A 523 -1.76 -2.90 52.29
C GLU A 523 -2.42 -4.03 51.48
N SER A 524 -2.36 -3.97 50.15
CA SER A 524 -2.81 -5.06 49.28
C SER A 524 -2.04 -6.36 49.52
N LEU A 525 -0.72 -6.29 49.71
CA LEU A 525 0.12 -7.44 50.05
C LEU A 525 -0.31 -8.08 51.38
N MET A 526 -0.60 -7.28 52.42
CA MET A 526 -1.06 -7.81 53.71
C MET A 526 -2.44 -8.49 53.64
N MET A 527 -3.28 -8.12 52.66
CA MET A 527 -4.57 -8.76 52.40
C MET A 527 -4.46 -10.07 51.59
N THR A 528 -3.32 -10.30 50.92
CA THR A 528 -3.07 -11.44 50.05
C THR A 528 -1.91 -12.27 50.60
N ARG A 529 -2.22 -13.33 51.36
CA ARG A 529 -1.27 -14.33 51.93
C ARG A 529 0.21 -14.10 51.53
N PRO A 530 0.96 -13.27 52.29
CA PRO A 530 2.28 -12.77 51.90
C PRO A 530 3.34 -13.87 51.71
N ASP A 531 3.08 -15.03 52.29
CA ASP A 531 3.83 -16.29 52.20
C ASP A 531 3.88 -16.89 50.79
N GLU A 532 2.92 -16.55 49.91
CA GLU A 532 2.85 -17.04 48.53
C GLU A 532 3.42 -16.06 47.48
N ALA A 533 3.46 -14.74 47.76
CA ALA A 533 3.92 -13.71 46.82
C ALA A 533 4.57 -12.49 47.51
N PRO A 534 5.87 -12.53 47.88
CA PRO A 534 6.53 -11.49 48.69
C PRO A 534 6.86 -10.19 47.93
N VAL A 535 6.33 -9.99 46.72
CA VAL A 535 6.58 -8.83 45.87
C VAL A 535 5.27 -8.36 45.23
N VAL A 536 4.92 -7.09 45.42
CA VAL A 536 3.74 -6.48 44.79
C VAL A 536 4.17 -5.25 43.98
N PRO A 537 3.88 -5.20 42.67
CA PRO A 537 4.14 -4.03 41.86
C PRO A 537 3.10 -2.94 42.09
N PHE A 538 3.46 -1.69 41.82
CA PHE A 538 2.54 -0.56 41.78
C PHE A 538 2.83 0.38 40.62
N THR A 539 1.80 1.11 40.22
CA THR A 539 1.88 2.19 39.24
C THR A 539 1.02 3.36 39.69
N SER A 540 1.45 4.59 39.40
CA SER A 540 0.60 5.77 39.49
C SER A 540 -0.12 6.03 38.16
N PHE A 541 -1.15 6.88 38.22
CA PHE A 541 -1.60 7.59 37.02
C PHE A 541 -0.53 8.60 36.59
N TRP A 542 -0.72 9.21 35.42
CA TRP A 542 0.13 10.32 34.99
C TRP A 542 -0.27 11.59 35.75
N HIS A 543 0.72 12.27 36.30
CA HIS A 543 0.62 13.54 37.01
C HIS A 543 1.30 14.62 36.19
N GLU A 544 0.83 15.85 36.28
CA GLU A 544 1.42 16.98 35.60
C GLU A 544 2.41 17.71 36.51
N TYR A 545 3.52 18.16 35.94
CA TYR A 545 4.49 19.01 36.61
C TYR A 545 4.86 20.21 35.73
N VAL A 546 5.02 21.38 36.35
CA VAL A 546 5.48 22.60 35.70
C VAL A 546 6.84 22.98 36.27
N ALA A 547 7.87 22.87 35.44
CA ALA A 547 9.20 23.36 35.77
C ALA A 547 9.18 24.89 35.83
N THR A 548 9.85 25.48 36.83
CA THR A 548 9.94 26.94 36.97
C THR A 548 11.36 27.44 36.73
N PRO A 549 11.54 28.72 36.32
CA PRO A 549 12.86 29.32 36.13
C PRO A 549 13.80 29.17 37.34
N ASP A 550 13.24 29.26 38.55
CA ASP A 550 13.98 29.20 39.81
C ASP A 550 14.42 27.78 40.16
N GLN A 551 13.72 26.75 39.67
CA GLN A 551 14.09 25.35 39.86
C GLN A 551 15.21 24.94 38.90
N SER A 552 15.04 25.24 37.63
CA SER A 552 16.04 24.97 36.60
C SER A 552 15.72 25.77 35.34
N TRP A 553 16.64 26.66 34.96
CA TRP A 553 16.48 27.44 33.74
C TRP A 553 16.47 26.57 32.48
N ASP A 554 17.28 25.50 32.44
CA ASP A 554 17.37 24.61 31.27
C ASP A 554 16.09 23.80 31.12
N TRP A 555 15.62 23.14 32.19
CA TRP A 555 14.39 22.34 32.13
C TRP A 555 13.13 23.19 31.98
N PHE A 556 13.12 24.40 32.56
CA PHE A 556 12.09 25.39 32.28
C PHE A 556 12.02 25.67 30.78
N LEU A 557 13.14 26.02 30.13
CA LEU A 557 13.15 26.30 28.70
C LEU A 557 12.87 25.05 27.83
N THR A 558 13.38 23.89 28.22
CA THR A 558 13.35 22.65 27.43
C THR A 558 11.96 22.02 27.36
N VAL A 559 11.34 21.79 28.53
CA VAL A 559 10.06 21.09 28.62
C VAL A 559 8.96 21.98 29.19
N GLY A 560 9.27 22.87 30.14
CA GLY A 560 8.30 23.79 30.75
C GLY A 560 7.20 23.09 31.56
N ARG A 561 6.36 22.31 30.89
CA ARG A 561 5.30 21.46 31.42
C ARG A 561 5.46 20.04 30.87
N PHE A 562 5.35 19.04 31.73
CA PHE A 562 5.43 17.64 31.34
C PHE A 562 4.56 16.77 32.24
N VAL A 563 4.28 15.55 31.80
CA VAL A 563 3.62 14.56 32.64
C VAL A 563 4.61 13.51 33.11
N TYR A 564 4.40 12.99 34.32
CA TYR A 564 5.21 11.94 34.91
C TYR A 564 4.37 10.85 35.58
N SER A 565 4.92 9.65 35.68
CA SER A 565 4.33 8.53 36.41
C SER A 565 5.42 7.77 37.18
N VAL A 566 5.04 7.14 38.28
CA VAL A 566 5.93 6.28 39.07
C VAL A 566 5.47 4.83 38.93
N THR A 567 6.41 3.94 38.62
CA THR A 567 6.23 2.50 38.77
C THR A 567 7.21 1.97 39.82
N GLY A 568 6.85 0.90 40.51
CA GLY A 568 7.73 0.32 41.49
C GLY A 568 7.28 -1.03 41.98
N VAL A 569 8.05 -1.59 42.90
CA VAL A 569 7.77 -2.84 43.59
C VAL A 569 7.99 -2.65 45.08
N VAL A 570 7.07 -3.19 45.87
CA VAL A 570 7.23 -3.40 47.30
C VAL A 570 7.64 -4.86 47.50
N LYS A 571 8.80 -5.10 48.11
CA LYS A 571 9.29 -6.43 48.44
C LYS A 571 9.38 -6.58 49.95
N MET A 572 8.77 -7.66 50.46
CA MET A 572 8.87 -8.06 51.84
C MET A 572 9.91 -9.17 51.98
N ASP A 573 10.78 -9.05 52.97
CA ASP A 573 11.69 -10.11 53.38
C ASP A 573 10.95 -11.03 54.38
N ASN A 574 10.74 -12.28 53.98
CA ASN A 574 10.01 -13.27 54.77
C ASN A 574 10.77 -13.72 56.03
N GLU A 575 12.09 -13.51 56.11
CA GLU A 575 12.91 -13.91 57.26
C GLU A 575 13.00 -12.79 58.31
N THR A 576 13.11 -11.53 57.87
CA THR A 576 13.33 -10.38 58.75
C THR A 576 12.09 -9.51 58.96
N GLY A 577 11.05 -9.66 58.12
CA GLY A 577 9.88 -8.77 58.08
C GLY A 577 10.18 -7.37 57.50
N GLY A 578 11.40 -7.15 56.99
CA GLY A 578 11.81 -5.88 56.40
C GLY A 578 11.11 -5.62 55.07
N VAL A 579 10.75 -4.35 54.81
CA VAL A 579 10.10 -3.94 53.57
C VAL A 579 11.03 -3.04 52.78
N THR A 580 11.24 -3.37 51.51
CA THR A 580 12.03 -2.57 50.57
C THR A 580 11.15 -2.08 49.44
N VAL A 581 11.35 -0.83 49.03
CA VAL A 581 10.61 -0.22 47.93
C VAL A 581 11.59 0.24 46.87
N HIS A 582 11.48 -0.33 45.69
CA HIS A 582 12.20 0.11 44.50
C HIS A 582 11.23 0.79 43.55
N TYR A 583 11.55 1.97 43.04
CA TYR A 583 10.71 2.67 42.08
C TYR A 583 11.52 3.34 40.97
N ALA A 584 10.89 3.51 39.81
CA ALA A 584 11.38 4.27 38.68
C ALA A 584 10.35 5.34 38.29
N VAL A 585 10.85 6.40 37.66
CA VAL A 585 10.06 7.57 37.28
C VAL A 585 10.07 7.67 35.76
N HIS A 586 8.90 7.80 35.17
CA HIS A 586 8.71 7.92 33.73
C HIS A 586 8.23 9.32 33.41
N VAL A 587 8.83 9.96 32.41
CA VAL A 587 8.44 11.30 31.95
C VAL A 587 8.02 11.20 30.49
N PHE A 588 6.94 11.91 30.16
CA PHE A 588 6.44 12.05 28.80
C PHE A 588 6.00 13.49 28.56
N THR A 589 6.33 14.05 27.41
CA THR A 589 5.78 15.32 26.94
C THR A 589 5.91 15.43 25.41
N TYR A 590 5.29 16.44 24.83
CA TYR A 590 5.53 16.86 23.45
C TYR A 590 6.41 18.10 23.45
N CYS A 591 7.31 18.20 22.48
CA CYS A 591 7.99 19.46 22.18
C CYS A 591 7.19 20.18 21.10
N ASP A 592 6.25 21.01 21.56
CA ASP A 592 5.28 21.74 20.74
C ASP A 592 5.44 23.26 20.78
N TRP A 593 6.20 23.79 21.75
CA TRP A 593 6.48 25.22 21.91
C TRP A 593 5.21 26.08 21.95
N ASP A 594 4.14 25.55 22.54
CA ASP A 594 2.81 26.19 22.59
C ASP A 594 2.60 27.06 23.85
N GLY A 595 3.59 27.10 24.75
CA GLY A 595 3.53 27.73 26.08
C GLY A 595 3.45 29.26 26.08
N GLY A 596 3.54 29.90 24.91
CA GLY A 596 3.38 31.35 24.75
C GLY A 596 4.46 32.19 25.44
N ARG A 597 5.65 31.62 25.69
CA ARG A 597 6.74 32.34 26.36
C ARG A 597 7.39 33.37 25.42
N ASP A 598 7.65 34.55 25.97
CA ASP A 598 8.40 35.64 25.33
C ASP A 598 9.50 36.12 26.27
N LEU A 599 10.73 35.70 25.99
CA LEU A 599 11.88 35.78 26.90
C LEU A 599 13.12 36.29 26.16
N ARG A 600 14.18 36.63 26.91
CA ARG A 600 15.50 36.94 26.35
C ARG A 600 16.52 35.88 26.72
N ILE A 601 17.21 35.34 25.72
CA ILE A 601 18.32 34.39 25.87
C ILE A 601 19.57 35.09 25.33
N GLY A 602 20.38 35.65 26.24
CA GLY A 602 21.45 36.58 25.89
C GLY A 602 20.92 37.82 25.17
N GLN A 603 21.44 38.09 23.97
CA GLN A 603 21.01 39.22 23.14
C GLN A 603 19.76 38.93 22.28
N PHE A 604 19.27 37.69 22.28
CA PHE A 604 18.20 37.25 21.40
C PHE A 604 16.86 37.23 22.13
N ARG A 605 15.80 37.72 21.49
CA ARG A 605 14.41 37.53 21.95
C ARG A 605 13.92 36.18 21.45
N PHE A 606 13.42 35.36 22.37
CA PHE A 606 12.82 34.06 22.12
C PHE A 606 11.31 34.20 22.30
N ASP A 607 10.57 34.05 21.21
CA ASP A 607 9.11 34.13 21.15
C ASP A 607 8.58 32.77 20.67
N GLU A 608 7.93 32.03 21.57
CA GLU A 608 7.39 30.70 21.30
C GLU A 608 6.20 30.70 20.36
N GLY A 609 5.37 31.74 20.40
CA GLY A 609 4.25 31.86 19.48
C GLY A 609 4.71 31.85 18.01
N ARG A 610 5.93 32.34 17.76
CA ARG A 610 6.57 32.26 16.45
C ARG A 610 7.00 30.83 16.08
N LEU A 611 7.45 30.02 17.04
CA LEU A 611 7.85 28.64 16.80
C LEU A 611 6.65 27.77 16.41
N ALA A 612 5.51 27.91 17.09
CA ALA A 612 4.28 27.21 16.70
C ALA A 612 3.89 27.48 15.22
N GLY A 613 4.11 28.69 14.72
CA GLY A 613 3.92 29.02 13.30
C GLY A 613 4.82 28.24 12.33
N LEU A 614 6.02 27.81 12.77
CA LEU A 614 6.94 27.02 11.96
C LEU A 614 6.44 25.59 11.74
N GLN A 615 5.74 25.01 12.73
CA GLN A 615 5.05 23.73 12.59
C GLN A 615 3.96 23.81 11.51
N VAL A 616 3.07 24.80 11.62
CA VAL A 616 1.93 24.98 10.70
C VAL A 616 2.41 25.16 9.25
N THR A 617 3.58 25.78 9.07
CA THR A 617 4.19 26.01 7.75
C THR A 617 5.12 24.89 7.29
N GLY A 618 5.27 23.82 8.08
CA GLY A 618 6.10 22.66 7.76
C GLY A 618 7.62 22.91 7.82
N LEU A 619 8.04 24.02 8.45
CA LEU A 619 9.43 24.45 8.55
C LEU A 619 10.15 23.89 9.79
N ALA A 620 9.38 23.41 10.76
CA ALA A 620 9.84 22.66 11.92
C ALA A 620 8.86 21.51 12.18
N ARG A 621 9.27 20.52 12.99
CA ARG A 621 8.41 19.40 13.34
C ARG A 621 8.43 19.11 14.83
N GLU A 622 7.24 19.10 15.43
CA GLU A 622 6.99 18.60 16.77
C GLU A 622 7.44 17.14 16.93
N PHE A 623 7.83 16.78 18.15
CA PHE A 623 8.28 15.43 18.45
C PHE A 623 7.93 15.03 19.88
N LYS A 624 7.82 13.73 20.11
CA LYS A 624 7.59 13.15 21.44
C LYS A 624 8.89 13.14 22.22
N ILE A 625 8.82 13.49 23.50
CA ILE A 625 9.93 13.35 24.45
C ILE A 625 9.52 12.31 25.50
N ARG A 626 10.36 11.29 25.69
CA ARG A 626 10.11 10.27 26.72
C ARG A 626 11.39 9.73 27.36
N GLY A 627 11.30 9.43 28.65
CA GLY A 627 12.43 8.96 29.44
C GLY A 627 11.99 8.17 30.65
N SER A 628 12.91 7.39 31.21
CA SER A 628 12.71 6.67 32.47
C SER A 628 13.97 6.80 33.31
N SER A 629 13.82 7.00 34.61
CA SER A 629 14.94 7.02 35.55
C SER A 629 15.48 5.61 35.77
N GLN A 630 16.69 5.53 36.30
CA GLN A 630 17.12 4.32 36.99
C GLN A 630 16.21 4.00 38.18
N SER A 631 16.20 2.73 38.60
CA SER A 631 15.48 2.28 39.79
C SER A 631 16.13 2.85 41.05
N ARG A 632 15.30 3.38 41.96
CA ARG A 632 15.70 4.04 43.20
C ARG A 632 15.14 3.28 44.40
N LEU A 633 15.95 3.15 45.45
CA LEU A 633 15.54 2.54 46.72
C LEU A 633 15.00 3.63 47.66
N ILE A 634 13.87 3.36 48.32
CA ILE A 634 13.44 4.13 49.49
C ILE A 634 14.08 3.50 50.73
N GLU A 635 15.16 4.10 51.20
CA GLU A 635 15.82 3.66 52.44
C GLU A 635 14.93 3.92 53.66
N GLY A 636 14.87 2.94 54.57
CA GLY A 636 14.12 3.05 55.82
C GLY A 636 12.59 3.15 55.64
N TYR A 637 12.04 2.53 54.58
CA TYR A 637 10.59 2.46 54.40
C TYR A 637 9.95 1.63 55.51
N THR A 638 9.26 2.31 56.43
CA THR A 638 8.45 1.68 57.47
C THR A 638 6.98 1.79 57.07
N PRO A 639 6.27 0.68 56.83
CA PRO A 639 4.84 0.72 56.51
C PRO A 639 4.06 1.27 57.71
N VAL A 640 3.35 2.39 57.52
CA VAL A 640 2.46 2.92 58.56
C VAL A 640 1.16 2.12 58.53
N GLN A 641 0.82 1.44 59.62
CA GLN A 641 -0.49 0.79 59.77
C GLN A 641 -1.57 1.85 60.04
N GLY A 642 -2.62 1.89 59.20
CA GLY A 642 -3.82 2.70 59.41
C GLY A 642 -3.97 3.88 58.44
N PHE A 643 -5.24 4.27 58.20
CA PHE A 643 -5.61 5.48 57.45
C PHE A 643 -5.20 6.75 58.18
#